data_AF-A0A286C087-F1
#
_entry.id   AF-A0A286C087-F1
#
_cell.length_a   1.000
_cell.length_b   1.000
_cell.length_c   1.000
_cell.angle_alpha   90.00
_cell.angle_beta   90.00
_cell.angle_gamma   90.00
#
_symmetry.space_group_name_H-M   'P 1'
#
loop_
_entity.id
_entity.type
_entity.pdbx_description
1 polymer ?
#
loop_
_entity_poly.entity_id
_entity_poly.type
_entity_poly.pdbx_seq_one_letter_code
_entity_poly.pdbx_strand_id
1 'polypeptide(L)'
;MRLTMGSRTLDIWRGVACVLLSILATTGAYAASRGTDTTDIHYDITVNIDPVARSIEGRSVITANTPEELTLVLGRRFGVMHARVDGTSLGPAASMGKMRAWGIPGISGEGQLPRRIEVHWKGDLSALDASLDHSQTLGRDEPASGEAGTFLPDSSGWYPYIAGKLASYQVNIELPAGQRGIVPGRLMEESDSDKGYRARFEFPSPTGGIDLMAGPYAVETSAMRGAGGKSIQLRTYFHPQIADLAPAYLDSVKGYIELYESWIGEYPFTEFSVVSSPTPTGFGMPTLTYLGIEVLRLPFIRSTSLGHEVLHNWWGNGVYPDYAKGNWSEGLTTFMADYAYKERGSPEAALDMRRGWLRDFAALSPGQDASLASFTSRTHGATQIVGYNKAAMIFLMLRDLLGRETFDRALHAFWREQRFRVASWADLQRAFEAASGRDLTVFFDQWLTRAGAPVLRIAEAEPVKSDSGHHRVTVTLEQGDPAYRLHVPVAIHTAEGEELRTLDLEKPRQTFMLDIGAQPLKVTLDPDLRLFRRLMPEEAPPILRQVMVDRTAATVLLPESGDARGAAETLATKIQNRAPKLVSATDSPPVVPTLVIGLQDQVDAWLARHQLPERPEMVGNKGSAQAWTVRRTNGGTLAIVSARDLASLVAVTRPLPHYGRQSYVVFDGAKMIGRGSWPTRSQVVKLD
;
A
#
# COMPACT_ATOMS: atom_id res chain seq x y z
N MET A 1 2.80 48.69 31.78
CA MET A 1 1.99 49.93 31.87
C MET A 1 0.53 49.50 31.79
N ARG A 2 -0.28 49.51 32.86
CA ARG A 2 -0.16 50.07 34.22
C ARG A 2 -0.29 48.98 35.32
N LEU A 3 0.21 49.28 36.52
CA LEU A 3 -0.17 48.63 37.81
C LEU A 3 -1.37 49.40 38.42
N THR A 4 -2.09 49.02 39.50
CA THR A 4 -1.68 48.36 40.75
C THR A 4 -2.85 47.67 41.49
N MET A 5 -2.48 46.78 42.42
CA MET A 5 -3.17 46.08 43.54
C MET A 5 -4.40 46.76 44.21
N GLY A 6 -5.28 46.05 44.95
CA GLY A 6 -5.32 44.64 45.44
C GLY A 6 -6.77 44.20 45.77
N SER A 7 -7.11 43.23 46.65
CA SER A 7 -6.35 42.34 47.56
C SER A 7 -7.14 41.02 47.83
N ARG A 8 -7.01 40.36 49.01
CA ARG A 8 -7.76 39.16 49.47
C ARG A 8 -7.82 39.07 51.01
N THR A 9 -8.81 38.33 51.56
CA THR A 9 -8.74 37.40 52.74
C THR A 9 -10.13 36.72 52.95
N LEU A 10 -10.24 35.38 52.92
CA LEU A 10 -10.39 34.41 54.05
C LEU A 10 -11.78 34.44 54.78
N ASP A 11 -12.39 33.33 55.25
CA ASP A 11 -12.11 31.89 55.12
C ASP A 11 -13.31 30.98 55.53
N ILE A 12 -13.23 29.68 55.19
CA ILE A 12 -13.78 28.46 55.86
C ILE A 12 -15.17 28.46 56.55
N TRP A 13 -16.00 27.43 56.25
CA TRP A 13 -16.86 26.76 57.25
C TRP A 13 -16.90 25.23 57.10
N ARG A 14 -17.13 24.52 58.22
CA ARG A 14 -17.20 23.05 58.33
C ARG A 14 -18.63 22.56 58.63
N GLY A 15 -19.01 21.45 57.98
CA GLY A 15 -19.63 20.29 58.65
C GLY A 15 -21.14 20.28 58.97
N VAL A 16 -21.84 19.25 58.47
CA VAL A 16 -22.57 18.19 59.22
C VAL A 16 -23.59 17.52 58.26
N ALA A 17 -23.72 16.20 58.37
CA ALA A 17 -24.57 15.38 57.50
C ALA A 17 -25.93 15.04 58.14
N CYS A 18 -26.93 14.77 57.30
CA CYS A 18 -28.09 13.96 57.65
C CYS A 18 -28.54 13.11 56.44
N VAL A 19 -29.03 11.90 56.71
CA VAL A 19 -29.13 10.78 55.75
C VAL A 19 -30.60 10.50 55.40
N LEU A 20 -30.92 10.17 54.14
CA LEU A 20 -31.59 8.90 53.74
C LEU A 20 -32.20 8.88 52.30
N LEU A 21 -31.91 7.76 51.61
CA LEU A 21 -32.76 7.00 50.67
C LEU A 21 -33.06 7.49 49.23
N SER A 22 -32.07 7.21 48.36
CA SER A 22 -32.16 6.24 47.24
C SER A 22 -33.20 6.39 46.10
N ILE A 23 -32.67 6.64 44.89
CA ILE A 23 -33.03 5.92 43.65
C ILE A 23 -31.72 5.49 42.96
N LEU A 24 -31.66 4.29 42.37
CA LEU A 24 -30.45 3.75 41.73
C LEU A 24 -30.08 4.53 40.46
N ALA A 25 -28.80 4.91 40.36
CA ALA A 25 -28.12 5.10 39.09
C ALA A 25 -26.80 4.30 39.13
N THR A 26 -26.74 3.20 38.39
CA THR A 26 -25.54 2.36 38.30
C THR A 26 -24.45 3.06 37.50
N THR A 27 -23.59 3.82 38.18
CA THR A 27 -22.33 4.28 37.60
C THR A 27 -21.40 3.10 37.41
N GLY A 28 -21.48 2.46 36.24
CA GLY A 28 -20.50 1.47 35.81
C GLY A 28 -19.13 2.14 35.72
N ALA A 29 -18.26 1.87 36.70
CA ALA A 29 -16.87 2.28 36.63
C ALA A 29 -16.23 1.53 35.46
N TYR A 30 -16.00 2.24 34.35
CA TYR A 30 -15.27 1.72 33.21
C TYR A 30 -13.79 1.61 33.60
N ALA A 31 -13.46 0.55 34.33
CA ALA A 31 -12.08 0.13 34.53
C ALA A 31 -11.52 -0.17 33.14
N ALA A 32 -10.62 0.69 32.67
CA ALA A 32 -9.88 0.44 31.44
C ALA A 32 -9.06 -0.83 31.66
N SER A 33 -9.55 -1.95 31.13
CA SER A 33 -8.79 -3.18 31.07
C SER A 33 -7.59 -2.91 30.18
N ARG A 34 -6.42 -2.68 30.79
CA ARG A 34 -5.15 -2.93 30.14
C ARG A 34 -5.15 -4.42 29.81
N GLY A 35 -5.52 -4.76 28.57
CA GLY A 35 -5.25 -6.08 28.03
C GLY A 35 -3.76 -6.34 28.21
N THR A 36 -3.42 -7.46 28.82
CA THR A 36 -2.04 -7.90 28.83
C THR A 36 -1.72 -8.34 27.42
N ASP A 37 -0.85 -7.62 26.73
CA ASP A 37 -0.31 -7.95 25.40
C ASP A 37 0.63 -9.18 25.47
N THR A 38 0.22 -10.21 26.22
CA THR A 38 0.99 -11.40 26.57
C THR A 38 0.68 -12.53 25.59
N THR A 39 1.73 -13.02 24.92
CA THR A 39 1.66 -14.12 23.96
C THR A 39 1.81 -15.47 24.65
N ASP A 40 1.00 -16.47 24.26
CA ASP A 40 1.18 -17.85 24.75
C ASP A 40 2.47 -18.50 24.26
N ILE A 41 3.07 -17.98 23.18
CA ILE A 41 4.33 -18.46 22.59
C ILE A 41 5.40 -17.38 22.76
N HIS A 42 6.55 -17.74 23.32
CA HIS A 42 7.73 -16.89 23.42
C HIS A 42 8.96 -17.60 22.84
N TYR A 43 9.76 -16.86 22.07
CA TYR A 43 11.01 -17.34 21.46
C TYR A 43 12.23 -16.71 22.12
N ASP A 44 13.20 -17.51 22.52
CA ASP A 44 14.58 -17.08 22.74
C ASP A 44 15.45 -17.72 21.65
N ILE A 45 15.90 -16.89 20.70
CA ILE A 45 16.70 -17.30 19.54
C ILE A 45 18.13 -16.80 19.73
N THR A 46 19.10 -17.67 19.45
CA THR A 46 20.50 -17.30 19.22
C THR A 46 20.89 -17.76 17.83
N VAL A 47 21.45 -16.87 17.02
CA VAL A 47 21.82 -17.16 15.63
C VAL A 47 23.20 -16.60 15.32
N ASN A 48 24.06 -17.44 14.75
CA ASN A 48 25.36 -17.09 14.22
C ASN A 48 25.31 -17.19 12.68
N ILE A 49 25.74 -16.15 11.98
CA ILE A 49 25.72 -16.06 10.52
C ILE A 49 27.11 -15.66 10.04
N ASP A 50 27.66 -16.41 9.07
CA ASP A 50 28.78 -15.94 8.25
C ASP A 50 28.24 -15.51 6.88
N PRO A 51 28.19 -14.20 6.57
CA PRO A 51 27.59 -13.75 5.34
C PRO A 51 28.37 -14.14 4.07
N VAL A 52 29.68 -14.38 4.18
CA VAL A 52 30.57 -14.68 3.05
C VAL A 52 30.63 -16.18 2.78
N ALA A 53 30.79 -17.00 3.84
CA ALA A 53 30.61 -18.44 3.74
C ALA A 53 29.15 -18.82 3.42
N ARG A 54 28.20 -17.90 3.68
CA ARG A 54 26.75 -18.08 3.55
C ARG A 54 26.26 -19.23 4.42
N SER A 55 26.78 -19.35 5.63
CA SER A 55 26.37 -20.35 6.61
C SER A 55 25.57 -19.71 7.74
N ILE A 56 24.64 -20.48 8.31
CA ILE A 56 23.86 -20.13 9.49
C ILE A 56 23.84 -21.30 10.45
N GLU A 57 24.03 -21.02 11.73
CA GLU A 57 23.80 -21.95 12.84
C GLU A 57 22.93 -21.24 13.88
N GLY A 58 21.95 -21.95 14.42
CA GLY A 58 20.97 -21.35 15.32
C GLY A 58 20.47 -22.30 16.41
N ARG A 59 20.12 -21.70 17.54
CA ARG A 59 19.43 -22.31 18.67
C ARG A 59 18.16 -21.53 18.94
N SER A 60 17.07 -22.24 19.19
CA SER A 60 15.78 -21.65 19.57
C SER A 60 15.24 -22.43 20.76
N VAL A 61 14.86 -21.68 21.78
CA VAL A 61 14.08 -22.16 22.91
C VAL A 61 12.71 -21.50 22.80
N ILE A 62 11.69 -22.30 22.52
CA ILE A 62 10.30 -21.88 22.41
C ILE A 62 9.61 -22.26 23.72
N THR A 63 9.09 -21.28 24.44
CA THR A 63 8.24 -21.48 25.61
C THR A 63 6.79 -21.36 25.18
N ALA A 64 6.01 -22.43 25.34
CA ALA A 64 4.62 -22.51 24.93
C ALA A 64 3.71 -22.72 26.14
N ASN A 65 3.05 -21.64 26.58
CA ASN A 65 2.10 -21.59 27.68
C ASN A 65 0.66 -21.93 27.24
N THR A 66 0.51 -22.97 26.41
CA THR A 66 -0.79 -23.43 25.91
C THR A 66 -0.86 -24.96 25.93
N PRO A 67 -2.00 -25.57 26.32
CA PRO A 67 -2.19 -27.01 26.30
C PRO A 67 -2.51 -27.57 24.90
N GLU A 68 -2.72 -26.72 23.90
CA GLU A 68 -3.15 -27.12 22.56
C GLU A 68 -2.11 -27.98 21.80
N GLU A 69 -2.55 -28.70 20.77
CA GLU A 69 -1.62 -29.29 19.80
C GLU A 69 -0.89 -28.18 19.01
N LEU A 70 0.41 -28.33 18.80
CA LEU A 70 1.23 -27.36 18.07
C LEU A 70 1.84 -28.01 16.83
N THR A 71 1.98 -27.23 15.75
CA THR A 71 2.77 -27.63 14.59
C THR A 71 4.05 -26.80 14.53
N LEU A 72 5.19 -27.43 14.83
CA LEU A 72 6.52 -26.85 14.68
C LEU A 72 6.96 -26.98 13.22
N VAL A 73 7.48 -25.92 12.61
CA VAL A 73 7.88 -25.86 11.19
C VAL A 73 9.29 -25.29 11.05
N LEU A 74 10.07 -25.82 10.10
CA LEU A 74 11.40 -25.30 9.72
C LEU A 74 11.62 -25.46 8.21
N GLY A 75 12.45 -24.61 7.59
CA GLY A 75 12.87 -24.80 6.20
C GLY A 75 13.63 -26.12 5.98
N ARG A 76 13.31 -26.90 4.93
CA ARG A 76 13.99 -28.18 4.63
C ARG A 76 15.48 -28.05 4.37
N ARG A 77 15.93 -26.88 3.88
CA ARG A 77 17.35 -26.57 3.66
C ARG A 77 18.19 -26.60 4.94
N PHE A 78 17.56 -26.41 6.10
CA PHE A 78 18.24 -26.44 7.38
C PHE A 78 18.24 -27.86 7.96
N GLY A 79 19.43 -28.36 8.30
CA GLY A 79 19.63 -29.60 9.02
C GLY A 79 19.40 -29.39 10.52
N VAL A 80 18.56 -30.22 11.11
CA VAL A 80 18.34 -30.24 12.56
C VAL A 80 19.45 -31.06 13.21
N MET A 81 20.18 -30.46 14.15
CA MET A 81 21.23 -31.14 14.92
C MET A 81 20.62 -31.87 16.12
N HIS A 82 19.68 -31.23 16.82
CA HIS A 82 18.74 -31.90 17.70
C HIS A 82 17.47 -31.06 17.85
N ALA A 83 16.36 -31.71 18.17
CA ALA A 83 15.10 -31.06 18.50
C ALA A 83 14.42 -31.84 19.63
N ARG A 84 13.93 -31.15 20.65
CA ARG A 84 13.35 -31.73 21.88
C ARG A 84 12.10 -30.96 22.31
N VAL A 85 11.17 -31.66 22.96
CA VAL A 85 10.05 -31.09 23.72
C VAL A 85 10.14 -31.64 25.12
N ASP A 86 10.22 -30.77 26.12
CA ASP A 86 10.31 -31.11 27.55
C ASP A 86 11.43 -32.14 27.84
N GLY A 87 12.57 -31.96 27.17
CA GLY A 87 13.74 -32.84 27.24
C GLY A 87 13.69 -34.09 26.33
N THR A 88 12.52 -34.49 25.86
CA THR A 88 12.32 -35.67 25.00
C THR A 88 12.57 -35.33 23.53
N SER A 89 13.36 -36.15 22.82
CA SER A 89 13.65 -35.94 21.40
C SER A 89 12.40 -36.00 20.53
N LEU A 90 12.29 -35.07 19.58
CA LEU A 90 11.23 -35.07 18.57
C LEU A 90 11.40 -36.24 17.58
N GLY A 91 10.26 -36.78 17.16
CA GLY A 91 10.19 -37.83 16.14
C GLY A 91 10.51 -37.35 14.72
N PRO A 92 10.31 -38.20 13.69
CA PRO A 92 10.52 -37.82 12.31
C PRO A 92 9.59 -36.69 11.87
N ALA A 93 10.10 -35.76 11.08
CA ALA A 93 9.33 -34.65 10.52
C ALA A 93 8.54 -35.11 9.27
N ALA A 94 7.32 -34.61 9.12
CA ALA A 94 6.60 -34.63 7.84
C ALA A 94 7.23 -33.63 6.86
N SER A 95 7.22 -33.94 5.56
CA SER A 95 7.65 -33.00 4.51
C SER A 95 6.45 -32.25 3.93
N MET A 96 6.52 -30.92 3.89
CA MET A 96 5.48 -30.01 3.38
C MET A 96 6.10 -29.06 2.36
N GLY A 97 6.28 -29.52 1.12
CA GLY A 97 6.91 -28.73 0.05
C GLY A 97 8.37 -28.39 0.38
N LYS A 98 8.67 -27.09 0.55
CA LYS A 98 9.97 -26.58 1.01
C LYS A 98 10.16 -26.64 2.53
N MET A 99 9.11 -26.89 3.31
CA MET A 99 9.13 -26.94 4.77
C MET A 99 9.12 -28.38 5.31
N ARG A 100 9.61 -28.55 6.54
CA ARG A 100 9.45 -29.77 7.35
C ARG A 100 8.63 -29.40 8.59
N ALA A 101 7.76 -30.30 9.04
CA ALA A 101 6.86 -30.05 10.16
C ALA A 101 6.83 -31.21 11.17
N TRP A 102 6.64 -30.89 12.44
CA TRP A 102 6.40 -31.84 13.53
C TRP A 102 5.10 -31.48 14.24
N GLY A 103 4.21 -32.45 14.37
CA GLY A 103 3.10 -32.35 15.32
C GLY A 103 3.62 -32.57 16.74
N ILE A 104 3.27 -31.65 17.64
CA ILE A 104 3.55 -31.72 19.08
C ILE A 104 2.20 -31.89 19.77
N PRO A 105 1.85 -33.11 20.24
CA PRO A 105 0.55 -33.39 20.84
C PRO A 105 0.19 -32.40 21.95
N GLY A 106 -1.10 -32.08 22.05
CA GLY A 106 -1.64 -31.31 23.16
C GLY A 106 -1.52 -32.05 24.49
N ILE A 107 -1.58 -31.31 25.59
CA ILE A 107 -1.58 -31.87 26.95
C ILE A 107 -3.00 -32.30 27.32
N SER A 108 -3.15 -33.56 27.73
CA SER A 108 -4.34 -34.07 28.43
C SER A 108 -3.93 -34.67 29.78
N GLY A 109 -4.55 -34.20 30.86
CA GLY A 109 -4.21 -34.59 32.24
C GLY A 109 -3.18 -33.66 32.90
N GLU A 110 -2.34 -34.20 33.80
CA GLU A 110 -1.43 -33.46 34.70
C GLU A 110 -0.15 -32.89 34.03
N GLY A 111 -0.15 -32.67 32.71
CA GLY A 111 1.03 -32.14 32.02
C GLY A 111 1.33 -30.70 32.45
N GLN A 112 2.61 -30.42 32.73
CA GLN A 112 3.04 -29.10 33.20
C GLN A 112 3.14 -28.08 32.05
N LEU A 113 2.71 -26.85 32.34
CA LEU A 113 2.97 -25.67 31.52
C LEU A 113 4.01 -24.76 32.21
N PRO A 114 4.80 -23.99 31.45
CA PRO A 114 4.85 -23.97 29.99
C PRO A 114 5.66 -25.14 29.42
N ARG A 115 5.30 -25.62 28.23
CA ARG A 115 6.15 -26.57 27.47
C ARG A 115 7.39 -25.86 26.95
N ARG A 116 8.53 -26.56 26.97
CA ARG A 116 9.82 -26.07 26.47
C ARG A 116 10.24 -26.88 25.25
N ILE A 117 10.17 -26.25 24.08
CA ILE A 117 10.64 -26.82 22.81
C ILE A 117 12.05 -26.26 22.56
N GLU A 118 13.04 -27.11 22.34
CA GLU A 118 14.41 -26.70 22.05
C GLU A 118 14.88 -27.29 20.73
N VAL A 119 15.36 -26.45 19.81
CA VAL A 119 15.80 -26.84 18.47
C VAL A 119 17.13 -26.19 18.16
N HIS A 120 18.09 -26.99 17.70
CA HIS A 120 19.37 -26.53 17.15
C HIS A 120 19.43 -26.93 15.69
N TRP A 121 19.73 -25.98 14.81
CA TRP A 121 19.79 -26.19 13.36
C TRP A 121 20.98 -25.48 12.76
N LYS A 122 21.36 -25.93 11.57
CA LYS A 122 22.33 -25.24 10.71
C LYS A 122 22.03 -25.46 9.24
N GLY A 123 22.60 -24.63 8.37
CA GLY A 123 22.57 -24.88 6.94
C GLY A 123 23.18 -23.74 6.14
N ASP A 124 23.04 -23.84 4.82
CA ASP A 124 23.59 -22.88 3.88
C ASP A 124 22.50 -21.91 3.40
N LEU A 125 22.88 -20.65 3.23
CA LEU A 125 22.08 -19.54 2.70
C LEU A 125 22.32 -19.40 1.19
N SER A 126 21.30 -18.95 0.47
CA SER A 126 21.43 -18.74 -0.98
C SER A 126 22.32 -17.54 -1.27
N ALA A 127 22.94 -17.49 -2.45
CA ALA A 127 23.71 -16.31 -2.83
C ALA A 127 22.78 -15.10 -2.97
N LEU A 128 23.18 -13.97 -2.39
CA LEU A 128 22.52 -12.69 -2.62
C LEU A 128 22.64 -12.30 -4.11
N ASP A 129 21.51 -12.09 -4.77
CA ASP A 129 21.46 -11.74 -6.18
C ASP A 129 21.02 -10.27 -6.35
N ALA A 130 22.01 -9.39 -6.50
CA ALA A 130 21.79 -7.96 -6.72
C ALA A 130 21.43 -7.62 -8.19
N SER A 131 21.37 -8.61 -9.10
CA SER A 131 20.96 -8.39 -10.49
C SER A 131 19.43 -8.40 -10.69
N LEU A 132 18.69 -8.87 -9.69
CA LEU A 132 17.23 -8.97 -9.71
C LEU A 132 16.56 -7.60 -9.80
N ASP A 133 15.47 -7.54 -10.56
CA ASP A 133 14.55 -6.41 -10.48
C ASP A 133 13.65 -6.49 -9.23
N HIS A 134 12.90 -5.41 -9.00
CA HIS A 134 12.00 -5.28 -7.85
C HIS A 134 10.90 -6.36 -7.80
N SER A 135 10.36 -6.77 -8.95
CA SER A 135 9.32 -7.81 -9.01
C SER A 135 9.88 -9.20 -8.71
N GLN A 136 11.10 -9.47 -9.19
CA GLN A 136 11.83 -10.71 -8.91
C GLN A 136 12.28 -10.79 -7.45
N THR A 137 12.61 -9.65 -6.84
CA THR A 137 13.01 -9.54 -5.42
C THR A 137 11.83 -9.80 -4.49
N LEU A 138 10.67 -9.15 -4.73
CA LEU A 138 9.46 -9.33 -3.90
C LEU A 138 8.87 -10.75 -3.94
N GLY A 139 9.14 -11.51 -5.00
CA GLY A 139 8.60 -12.87 -5.17
C GLY A 139 9.44 -14.01 -4.58
N ARG A 140 10.49 -13.72 -3.79
CA ARG A 140 11.40 -14.74 -3.23
C ARG A 140 11.33 -14.85 -1.71
N ASP A 141 10.66 -15.90 -1.22
CA ASP A 141 10.78 -16.41 0.16
C ASP A 141 12.12 -17.16 0.38
N GLU A 142 13.23 -16.64 -0.14
CA GLU A 142 14.52 -17.32 -0.13
C GLU A 142 15.52 -16.63 0.80
N PRO A 143 16.02 -17.30 1.85
CA PRO A 143 16.98 -16.73 2.77
C PRO A 143 18.35 -16.67 2.08
N ALA A 144 18.85 -15.45 1.91
CA ALA A 144 19.98 -15.15 1.04
C ALA A 144 21.04 -14.28 1.74
N SER A 145 22.29 -14.45 1.35
CA SER A 145 23.43 -13.77 1.97
C SER A 145 24.62 -13.59 1.02
N GLY A 146 25.41 -12.56 1.32
CA GLY A 146 26.71 -12.26 0.72
C GLY A 146 27.40 -11.15 1.50
N GLU A 147 28.60 -10.76 1.08
CA GLU A 147 29.39 -9.67 1.69
C GLU A 147 28.62 -8.33 1.78
N ALA A 148 27.84 -8.03 0.74
CA ALA A 148 27.00 -6.84 0.65
C ALA A 148 25.70 -6.92 1.48
N GLY A 149 25.40 -8.05 2.13
CA GLY A 149 24.28 -8.15 3.05
C GLY A 149 23.57 -9.51 3.08
N THR A 150 22.73 -9.66 4.09
CA THR A 150 21.93 -10.84 4.41
C THR A 150 20.47 -10.41 4.56
N PHE A 151 19.55 -11.22 4.00
CA PHE A 151 18.12 -11.08 4.26
C PHE A 151 17.52 -12.48 4.50
N LEU A 152 16.94 -12.66 5.69
CA LEU A 152 16.23 -13.85 6.10
C LEU A 152 14.76 -13.48 6.34
N PRO A 153 13.89 -13.59 5.33
CA PRO A 153 12.45 -13.31 5.52
C PRO A 153 11.84 -14.37 6.42
N ASP A 154 10.89 -14.01 7.29
CA ASP A 154 10.25 -14.96 8.21
C ASP A 154 9.65 -16.18 7.46
N SER A 155 9.02 -15.91 6.30
CA SER A 155 8.42 -16.87 5.37
C SER A 155 9.36 -17.95 4.86
N SER A 156 10.68 -17.75 4.94
CA SER A 156 11.69 -18.74 4.54
C SER A 156 11.85 -19.91 5.51
N GLY A 157 11.33 -19.78 6.75
CA GLY A 157 11.57 -20.76 7.81
C GLY A 157 13.05 -20.85 8.18
N TRP A 158 13.76 -19.71 8.24
CA TRP A 158 15.17 -19.62 8.64
C TRP A 158 15.43 -20.00 10.11
N TYR A 159 14.38 -19.94 10.93
CA TYR A 159 14.30 -20.41 12.31
C TYR A 159 13.08 -21.34 12.46
N PRO A 160 13.04 -22.19 13.50
CA PRO A 160 11.92 -23.08 13.74
C PRO A 160 10.77 -22.31 14.41
N TYR A 161 9.58 -22.32 13.81
CA TYR A 161 8.41 -21.54 14.24
C TYR A 161 7.16 -22.41 14.48
N ILE A 162 6.19 -21.90 15.23
CA ILE A 162 4.90 -22.56 15.48
C ILE A 162 3.87 -22.00 14.50
N ALA A 163 3.34 -22.86 13.63
CA ALA A 163 2.40 -22.43 12.59
C ALA A 163 1.09 -21.89 13.19
N GLY A 164 0.62 -20.75 12.67
CA GLY A 164 -0.68 -20.16 13.02
C GLY A 164 -0.76 -19.53 14.41
N LYS A 165 0.37 -19.23 15.06
CA LYS A 165 0.43 -18.53 16.35
C LYS A 165 1.17 -17.20 16.22
N LEU A 166 0.68 -16.17 16.91
CA LEU A 166 1.46 -14.97 17.18
C LEU A 166 2.35 -15.22 18.42
N ALA A 167 3.53 -14.62 18.43
CA ALA A 167 4.52 -14.82 19.48
C ALA A 167 5.29 -13.53 19.81
N SER A 168 5.99 -13.56 20.94
CA SER A 168 7.02 -12.58 21.33
C SER A 168 8.41 -13.20 21.16
N TYR A 169 9.42 -12.35 20.98
CA TYR A 169 10.75 -12.76 20.58
C TYR A 169 11.85 -12.05 21.38
N GLN A 170 12.85 -12.81 21.81
CA GLN A 170 14.20 -12.34 22.06
C GLN A 170 15.12 -12.95 20.99
N VAL A 171 15.96 -12.13 20.35
CA VAL A 171 16.91 -12.59 19.33
C VAL A 171 18.30 -12.09 19.65
N ASN A 172 19.23 -13.03 19.77
CA ASN A 172 20.66 -12.80 19.94
C ASN A 172 21.32 -13.07 18.58
N ILE A 173 21.93 -12.06 17.99
CA ILE A 173 22.62 -12.13 16.69
C ILE A 173 24.12 -12.13 16.93
N GLU A 174 24.84 -13.07 16.31
CA GLU A 174 26.29 -13.12 16.22
C GLU A 174 26.72 -13.02 14.75
N LEU A 175 27.66 -12.12 14.45
CA LEU A 175 28.17 -11.84 13.11
C LEU A 175 29.70 -11.58 13.15
N PRO A 176 30.42 -11.82 12.04
CA PRO A 176 31.84 -11.45 11.93
C PRO A 176 32.04 -9.93 11.97
N ALA A 177 33.27 -9.49 12.22
CA ALA A 177 33.60 -8.07 12.34
C ALA A 177 33.29 -7.30 11.05
N GLY A 178 32.78 -6.08 11.18
CA GLY A 178 32.37 -5.24 10.05
C GLY A 178 30.97 -5.53 9.49
N GLN A 179 30.23 -6.51 10.03
CA GLN A 179 28.83 -6.78 9.73
C GLN A 179 27.97 -6.43 10.94
N ARG A 180 26.81 -5.79 10.72
CA ARG A 180 25.84 -5.42 11.78
C ARG A 180 24.47 -5.98 11.43
N GLY A 181 23.76 -6.50 12.43
CA GLY A 181 22.48 -7.20 12.28
C GLY A 181 21.33 -6.49 12.98
N ILE A 182 20.13 -6.63 12.43
CA ILE A 182 18.88 -6.11 12.99
C ILE A 182 17.72 -7.09 12.72
N VAL A 183 16.84 -7.19 13.71
CA VAL A 183 15.48 -7.76 13.60
C VAL A 183 14.46 -6.70 14.06
N PRO A 184 13.16 -6.86 13.79
CA PRO A 184 12.11 -6.15 14.50
C PRO A 184 12.30 -6.18 16.04
N GLY A 185 12.13 -5.03 16.69
CA GLY A 185 12.12 -4.89 18.14
C GLY A 185 13.23 -4.03 18.73
N ARG A 186 13.15 -3.90 20.05
CA ARG A 186 14.00 -3.03 20.85
C ARG A 186 15.40 -3.61 20.97
N LEU A 187 16.42 -2.82 20.63
CA LEU A 187 17.79 -3.14 20.94
C LEU A 187 18.04 -3.05 22.45
N MET A 188 18.50 -4.14 23.05
CA MET A 188 18.76 -4.27 24.48
C MET A 188 20.25 -4.20 24.80
N GLU A 189 21.07 -4.91 24.01
CA GLU A 189 22.54 -4.94 24.14
C GLU A 189 23.16 -4.92 22.74
N GLU A 190 24.28 -4.22 22.59
CA GLU A 190 25.06 -4.13 21.35
C GLU A 190 26.54 -4.08 21.69
N SER A 191 27.34 -4.91 21.00
CA SER A 191 28.79 -4.96 21.10
C SER A 191 29.38 -5.16 19.71
N ASP A 192 30.29 -4.29 19.33
CA ASP A 192 30.93 -4.29 18.01
C ASP A 192 32.44 -4.13 18.21
N SER A 193 33.23 -5.04 17.66
CA SER A 193 34.67 -5.17 17.93
C SER A 193 35.37 -6.03 16.89
N ASP A 194 36.71 -6.08 16.94
CA ASP A 194 37.53 -6.99 16.12
C ASP A 194 37.19 -8.48 16.31
N LYS A 195 36.46 -8.84 17.38
CA LYS A 195 35.97 -10.22 17.64
C LYS A 195 34.63 -10.53 16.98
N GLY A 196 34.03 -9.56 16.27
CA GLY A 196 32.69 -9.66 15.71
C GLY A 196 31.67 -8.74 16.38
N TYR A 197 30.47 -8.76 15.80
CA TYR A 197 29.29 -8.05 16.25
C TYR A 197 28.36 -9.00 17.01
N ARG A 198 27.83 -8.51 18.13
CA ARG A 198 26.84 -9.19 18.97
C ARG A 198 25.74 -8.20 19.34
N ALA A 199 24.49 -8.56 19.10
CA ALA A 199 23.36 -7.74 19.52
C ALA A 199 22.20 -8.59 20.03
N ARG A 200 21.49 -8.09 21.06
CA ARG A 200 20.30 -8.69 21.64
C ARG A 200 19.11 -7.77 21.44
N PHE A 201 18.07 -8.27 20.79
CA PHE A 201 16.83 -7.57 20.51
C PHE A 201 15.67 -8.22 21.27
N GLU A 202 14.69 -7.41 21.68
CA GLU A 202 13.45 -7.83 22.34
C GLU A 202 12.23 -7.27 21.59
N PHE A 203 11.36 -8.14 21.08
CA PHE A 203 10.06 -7.80 20.50
C PHE A 203 8.97 -8.43 21.38
N PRO A 204 8.43 -7.70 22.39
CA PRO A 204 7.49 -8.26 23.35
C PRO A 204 6.05 -8.35 22.81
N SER A 205 5.73 -7.61 21.75
CA SER A 205 4.40 -7.61 21.14
C SER A 205 4.10 -8.91 20.36
N PRO A 206 2.84 -9.34 20.25
CA PRO A 206 2.45 -10.44 19.37
C PRO A 206 2.74 -10.12 17.89
N THR A 207 3.59 -10.91 17.23
CA THR A 207 3.77 -10.93 15.77
C THR A 207 3.79 -12.35 15.21
N GLY A 208 3.48 -12.53 13.92
CA GLY A 208 3.42 -13.85 13.27
C GLY A 208 4.78 -14.43 12.85
N GLY A 209 5.81 -13.58 12.79
CA GLY A 209 7.15 -13.94 12.40
C GLY A 209 8.16 -12.83 12.68
N ILE A 210 9.45 -13.14 12.48
CA ILE A 210 10.55 -12.19 12.66
C ILE A 210 11.58 -12.31 11.52
N ASP A 211 11.73 -11.22 10.77
CA ASP A 211 12.72 -11.07 9.70
C ASP A 211 14.07 -10.65 10.26
N LEU A 212 15.17 -11.08 9.61
CA LEU A 212 16.52 -10.67 9.97
C LEU A 212 17.25 -10.07 8.77
N MET A 213 17.83 -8.88 8.98
CA MET A 213 18.72 -8.21 8.03
C MET A 213 20.11 -8.08 8.64
N ALA A 214 21.16 -8.27 7.85
CA ALA A 214 22.52 -7.94 8.24
C ALA A 214 23.29 -7.33 7.06
N GLY A 215 24.32 -6.53 7.35
CA GLY A 215 25.13 -5.89 6.31
C GLY A 215 26.25 -5.02 6.88
N PRO A 216 27.11 -4.46 6.01
CA PRO A 216 28.20 -3.56 6.39
C PRO A 216 27.69 -2.15 6.71
N TYR A 217 26.69 -2.03 7.58
CA TYR A 217 25.92 -0.81 7.81
C TYR A 217 26.70 0.23 8.62
N ALA A 218 26.79 1.46 8.12
CA ALA A 218 26.94 2.64 8.97
C ALA A 218 25.63 2.88 9.72
N VAL A 219 25.71 3.05 11.04
CA VAL A 219 24.53 3.20 11.90
C VAL A 219 24.51 4.58 12.55
N GLU A 220 23.42 5.31 12.31
CA GLU A 220 23.11 6.58 12.99
C GLU A 220 21.97 6.30 13.98
N THR A 221 22.02 6.94 15.15
CA THR A 221 20.98 6.81 16.19
C THR A 221 20.47 8.18 16.62
N SER A 222 19.14 8.31 16.70
CA SER A 222 18.45 9.48 17.26
C SER A 222 17.37 9.02 18.23
N ALA A 223 16.69 9.97 18.88
CA ALA A 223 15.54 9.70 19.74
C ALA A 223 14.51 10.81 19.61
N MET A 224 13.26 10.49 19.93
CA MET A 224 12.15 11.44 20.02
C MET A 224 11.29 11.14 21.24
N ARG A 225 10.41 12.08 21.60
CA ARG A 225 9.33 11.86 22.56
C ARG A 225 8.01 11.81 21.80
N GLY A 226 7.42 10.62 21.71
CA GLY A 226 6.07 10.45 21.18
C GLY A 226 4.99 10.86 22.19
N ALA A 227 3.75 10.52 21.87
CA ALA A 227 2.59 10.77 22.69
C ALA A 227 2.78 10.24 24.14
N GLY A 228 2.21 10.97 25.11
CA GLY A 228 2.43 10.69 26.54
C GLY A 228 3.87 10.92 27.04
N GLY A 229 4.78 11.42 26.19
CA GLY A 229 6.20 11.63 26.54
C GLY A 229 7.07 10.38 26.41
N LYS A 230 6.53 9.30 25.82
CA LYS A 230 7.24 8.03 25.60
C LYS A 230 8.51 8.24 24.77
N SER A 231 9.63 7.70 25.23
CA SER A 231 10.87 7.71 24.46
C SER A 231 10.79 6.71 23.31
N ILE A 232 11.06 7.15 22.09
CA ILE A 232 11.16 6.30 20.90
C ILE A 232 12.59 6.42 20.35
N GLN A 233 13.31 5.31 20.24
CA GLN A 233 14.65 5.26 19.64
C GLN A 233 14.53 5.12 18.11
N LEU A 234 15.28 5.94 17.36
CA LEU A 234 15.27 5.89 15.90
C LEU A 234 16.67 5.53 15.39
N ARG A 235 16.78 4.57 14.46
CA ARG A 235 18.06 4.16 13.87
C ARG A 235 18.01 4.10 12.34
N THR A 236 19.15 4.28 11.68
CA THR A 236 19.29 3.89 10.28
C THR A 236 20.39 2.86 10.13
N TYR A 237 20.16 1.82 9.33
CA TYR A 237 21.16 0.81 8.99
C TYR A 237 21.50 0.98 7.51
N PHE A 238 22.38 1.95 7.24
CA PHE A 238 22.66 2.45 5.89
C PHE A 238 24.00 1.93 5.39
N HIS A 239 24.02 1.40 4.16
CA HIS A 239 25.29 1.06 3.50
C HIS A 239 26.18 2.32 3.43
N PRO A 240 27.52 2.20 3.53
CA PRO A 240 28.39 3.37 3.69
C PRO A 240 28.24 4.40 2.57
N GLN A 241 27.90 3.94 1.36
CA GLN A 241 27.65 4.75 0.17
C GLN A 241 26.36 5.60 0.17
N ILE A 242 25.57 5.57 1.26
CA ILE A 242 24.39 6.42 1.50
C ILE A 242 24.27 6.85 2.98
N ALA A 243 25.34 6.73 3.78
CA ALA A 243 25.31 7.05 5.21
C ALA A 243 24.98 8.53 5.48
N ASP A 244 25.34 9.41 4.54
CA ASP A 244 25.03 10.85 4.54
C ASP A 244 23.53 11.17 4.53
N LEU A 245 22.69 10.24 4.04
CA LEU A 245 21.24 10.41 4.03
C LEU A 245 20.60 10.22 5.42
N ALA A 246 21.32 9.62 6.39
CA ALA A 246 20.74 9.13 7.64
C ALA A 246 20.02 10.22 8.49
N PRO A 247 20.61 11.40 8.79
CA PRO A 247 19.94 12.40 9.61
C PRO A 247 18.61 12.86 9.00
N ALA A 248 18.61 13.05 7.68
CA ALA A 248 17.46 13.50 6.93
C ALA A 248 16.32 12.46 6.91
N TYR A 249 16.64 11.16 6.89
CA TYR A 249 15.65 10.09 7.05
C TYR A 249 15.09 10.03 8.47
N LEU A 250 15.94 10.15 9.49
CA LEU A 250 15.52 10.15 10.90
C LEU A 250 14.56 11.30 11.21
N ASP A 251 14.83 12.51 10.72
CA ASP A 251 13.94 13.66 10.91
C ASP A 251 12.60 13.50 10.16
N SER A 252 12.60 12.87 8.98
CA SER A 252 11.35 12.52 8.29
C SER A 252 10.53 11.50 9.09
N VAL A 253 11.17 10.48 9.68
CA VAL A 253 10.49 9.49 10.54
C VAL A 253 9.86 10.16 11.77
N LYS A 254 10.55 11.08 12.45
CA LYS A 254 9.99 11.84 13.59
C LYS A 254 8.67 12.52 13.21
N GLY A 255 8.70 13.30 12.12
CA GLY A 255 7.53 14.01 11.63
C GLY A 255 6.38 13.10 11.21
N TYR A 256 6.66 11.89 10.72
CA TYR A 256 5.63 10.91 10.41
C TYR A 256 5.03 10.25 11.66
N ILE A 257 5.86 9.89 12.64
CA ILE A 257 5.36 9.34 13.91
C ILE A 257 4.48 10.38 14.62
N GLU A 258 4.93 11.63 14.76
CA GLU A 258 4.16 12.74 15.34
C GLU A 258 2.81 12.95 14.61
N LEU A 259 2.83 12.91 13.27
CA LEU A 259 1.63 13.06 12.45
C LEU A 259 0.61 11.96 12.71
N TYR A 260 1.05 10.69 12.73
CA TYR A 260 0.14 9.55 12.91
C TYR A 260 -0.33 9.37 14.34
N GLU A 261 0.49 9.72 15.33
CA GLU A 261 0.03 9.83 16.72
C GLU A 261 -1.09 10.86 16.88
N SER A 262 -1.10 11.93 16.08
CA SER A 262 -2.17 12.94 16.06
C SER A 262 -3.46 12.51 15.32
N TRP A 263 -3.39 11.45 14.49
CA TRP A 263 -4.50 10.99 13.62
C TRP A 263 -5.11 9.64 14.01
N ILE A 264 -4.38 8.84 14.80
CA ILE A 264 -4.75 7.46 15.13
C ILE A 264 -4.63 7.21 16.64
N GLY A 265 -3.58 7.77 17.25
CA GLY A 265 -3.20 7.55 18.65
C GLY A 265 -1.79 6.98 18.78
N GLU A 266 -1.33 6.80 20.02
CA GLU A 266 0.06 6.48 20.38
C GLU A 266 0.68 5.37 19.50
N TYR A 267 1.91 5.62 19.03
CA TYR A 267 2.73 4.69 18.26
C TYR A 267 2.86 3.35 18.99
N PRO A 268 2.79 2.18 18.33
CA PRO A 268 2.76 0.91 19.06
C PRO A 268 4.04 0.54 19.81
N PHE A 269 5.20 0.96 19.34
CA PHE A 269 6.49 0.42 19.78
C PHE A 269 7.34 1.45 20.54
N THR A 270 8.58 1.08 20.89
CA THR A 270 9.59 1.96 21.51
C THR A 270 10.74 2.32 20.57
N GLU A 271 10.68 1.86 19.32
CA GLU A 271 11.72 2.07 18.32
C GLU A 271 11.19 2.07 16.89
N PHE A 272 11.94 2.72 15.98
CA PHE A 272 11.76 2.57 14.54
C PHE A 272 13.11 2.63 13.80
N SER A 273 13.32 1.76 12.79
CA SER A 273 14.54 1.75 11.97
C SER A 273 14.30 1.87 10.47
N VAL A 274 15.16 2.62 9.76
CA VAL A 274 15.23 2.58 8.29
C VAL A 274 16.44 1.76 7.87
N VAL A 275 16.22 0.61 7.26
CA VAL A 275 17.26 -0.35 6.87
C VAL A 275 17.43 -0.32 5.35
N SER A 276 18.68 -0.28 4.89
CA SER A 276 18.99 -0.24 3.47
C SER A 276 19.28 -1.64 2.90
N SER A 277 18.68 -1.96 1.75
CA SER A 277 18.88 -3.23 1.05
C SER A 277 19.86 -3.08 -0.13
N PRO A 278 20.80 -4.02 -0.32
CA PRO A 278 21.59 -4.11 -1.54
C PRO A 278 20.75 -4.52 -2.76
N THR A 279 19.55 -5.09 -2.57
CA THR A 279 18.61 -5.47 -3.64
C THR A 279 17.47 -4.44 -3.81
N PRO A 280 16.79 -4.37 -4.98
CA PRO A 280 15.69 -3.43 -5.22
C PRO A 280 14.39 -3.77 -4.47
N THR A 281 14.39 -3.76 -3.15
CA THR A 281 13.22 -4.11 -2.31
C THR A 281 12.50 -2.90 -1.72
N GLY A 282 11.29 -3.14 -1.21
CA GLY A 282 10.55 -2.25 -0.33
C GLY A 282 9.58 -3.05 0.54
N PHE A 283 9.87 -3.14 1.83
CA PHE A 283 9.05 -3.85 2.83
C PHE A 283 8.86 -3.00 4.09
N GLY A 284 7.64 -2.99 4.64
CA GLY A 284 7.31 -2.43 5.95
C GLY A 284 7.09 -3.54 6.97
N MET A 285 7.93 -3.59 8.00
CA MET A 285 7.90 -4.60 9.07
C MET A 285 7.53 -3.92 10.41
N PRO A 286 7.18 -4.67 11.47
CA PRO A 286 7.06 -4.08 12.80
C PRO A 286 8.38 -3.39 13.17
N THR A 287 8.32 -2.14 13.65
CA THR A 287 9.48 -1.31 14.07
C THR A 287 10.50 -0.96 12.97
N LEU A 288 10.33 -1.33 11.71
CA LEU A 288 11.31 -0.96 10.68
C LEU A 288 10.78 -0.99 9.25
N THR A 289 11.51 -0.37 8.33
CA THR A 289 11.33 -0.54 6.89
C THR A 289 12.64 -0.93 6.20
N TYR A 290 12.56 -1.82 5.21
CA TYR A 290 13.70 -2.30 4.43
C TYR A 290 13.57 -1.85 2.98
N LEU A 291 14.44 -0.92 2.55
CA LEU A 291 14.33 -0.21 1.27
C LEU A 291 15.64 -0.30 0.46
N GLY A 292 15.55 -0.57 -0.84
CA GLY A 292 16.72 -0.63 -1.73
C GLY A 292 17.55 0.67 -1.73
N ILE A 293 18.89 0.57 -1.77
CA ILE A 293 19.80 1.74 -1.76
C ILE A 293 19.45 2.75 -2.87
N GLU A 294 19.21 2.27 -4.09
CA GLU A 294 18.83 3.12 -5.23
C GLU A 294 17.45 3.76 -5.07
N VAL A 295 16.58 3.19 -4.24
CA VAL A 295 15.30 3.80 -3.85
C VAL A 295 15.57 4.90 -2.82
N LEU A 296 16.36 4.61 -1.77
CA LEU A 296 16.68 5.58 -0.71
C LEU A 296 17.35 6.87 -1.23
N ARG A 297 18.10 6.78 -2.34
CA ARG A 297 18.72 7.91 -3.04
C ARG A 297 17.73 8.85 -3.75
N LEU A 298 16.48 8.43 -4.00
CA LEU A 298 15.49 9.22 -4.72
C LEU A 298 14.86 10.28 -3.79
N PRO A 299 15.03 11.60 -4.04
CA PRO A 299 14.66 12.64 -3.08
C PRO A 299 13.18 12.63 -2.65
N PHE A 300 12.29 12.15 -3.51
CA PHE A 300 10.85 12.10 -3.23
C PHE A 300 10.45 11.01 -2.24
N ILE A 301 11.25 9.96 -2.04
CA ILE A 301 10.89 8.80 -1.19
C ILE A 301 10.64 9.21 0.26
N ARG A 302 11.46 10.14 0.79
CA ARG A 302 11.28 10.76 2.11
C ARG A 302 9.97 11.55 2.26
N SER A 303 9.34 11.94 1.16
CA SER A 303 8.10 12.74 1.12
C SER A 303 6.87 11.97 0.65
N THR A 304 7.03 10.71 0.26
CA THR A 304 5.95 9.81 -0.17
C THR A 304 6.03 8.47 0.55
N SER A 305 6.87 7.56 0.05
CA SER A 305 6.84 6.15 0.44
C SER A 305 7.28 5.93 1.87
N LEU A 306 8.26 6.68 2.38
CA LEU A 306 8.69 6.56 3.78
C LEU A 306 7.54 6.76 4.77
N GLY A 307 6.61 7.68 4.48
CA GLY A 307 5.42 7.90 5.30
C GLY A 307 4.45 6.71 5.28
N HIS A 308 4.27 6.09 4.10
CA HIS A 308 3.50 4.85 3.91
C HIS A 308 4.07 3.70 4.75
N GLU A 309 5.39 3.47 4.66
CA GLU A 309 6.08 2.41 5.43
C GLU A 309 6.04 2.65 6.95
N VAL A 310 6.19 3.90 7.40
CA VAL A 310 6.05 4.25 8.84
C VAL A 310 4.62 3.97 9.30
N LEU A 311 3.60 4.34 8.53
CA LEU A 311 2.19 4.13 8.89
C LEU A 311 1.81 2.65 9.02
N HIS A 312 2.47 1.74 8.31
CA HIS A 312 2.22 0.31 8.47
C HIS A 312 2.43 -0.21 9.90
N ASN A 313 3.16 0.54 10.74
CA ASN A 313 3.28 0.23 12.17
C ASN A 313 1.94 0.32 12.92
N TRP A 314 0.97 1.12 12.47
CA TRP A 314 -0.41 1.05 12.95
C TRP A 314 -1.23 0.04 12.15
N TRP A 315 -1.16 0.07 10.81
CA TRP A 315 -2.01 -0.74 9.92
C TRP A 315 -1.21 -1.75 9.11
N GLY A 316 -1.30 -3.04 9.45
CA GLY A 316 -0.45 -4.10 8.87
C GLY A 316 0.40 -4.76 9.94
N ASN A 317 1.17 -3.96 10.71
CA ASN A 317 2.08 -4.42 11.76
C ASN A 317 1.63 -4.04 13.18
N GLY A 318 0.63 -3.17 13.31
CA GLY A 318 0.01 -2.80 14.59
C GLY A 318 -1.36 -3.45 14.78
N VAL A 319 -2.20 -3.43 13.74
CA VAL A 319 -3.38 -4.29 13.57
C VAL A 319 -3.15 -5.11 12.31
N TYR A 320 -3.14 -6.43 12.45
CA TYR A 320 -2.84 -7.35 11.36
C TYR A 320 -4.10 -7.57 10.50
N PRO A 321 -4.03 -7.53 9.16
CA PRO A 321 -5.17 -7.86 8.33
C PRO A 321 -5.43 -9.38 8.31
N ASP A 322 -6.69 -9.78 8.38
CA ASP A 322 -7.10 -11.14 8.03
C ASP A 322 -6.98 -11.34 6.52
N TYR A 323 -5.81 -11.81 6.07
CA TYR A 323 -5.54 -12.10 4.66
C TYR A 323 -6.51 -13.12 4.04
N ALA A 324 -7.17 -13.98 4.82
CA ALA A 324 -8.19 -14.90 4.31
C ALA A 324 -9.54 -14.20 4.04
N LYS A 325 -9.71 -12.94 4.47
CA LYS A 325 -10.86 -12.06 4.22
C LYS A 325 -10.51 -10.80 3.43
N GLY A 326 -9.26 -10.68 2.98
CA GLY A 326 -8.76 -9.58 2.18
C GLY A 326 -7.99 -8.53 3.00
N ASN A 327 -6.91 -8.03 2.40
CA ASN A 327 -6.02 -7.05 2.99
C ASN A 327 -6.59 -5.63 2.86
N TRP A 328 -7.08 -5.09 3.98
CA TRP A 328 -7.57 -3.72 4.09
C TRP A 328 -6.47 -2.69 4.38
N SER A 329 -5.31 -3.11 4.89
CA SER A 329 -4.29 -2.19 5.39
C SER A 329 -3.65 -1.38 4.26
N GLU A 330 -3.30 -2.00 3.12
CA GLU A 330 -2.76 -1.27 1.94
C GLU A 330 -3.67 -0.11 1.52
N GLY A 331 -4.99 -0.33 1.52
CA GLY A 331 -5.98 0.67 1.14
C GLY A 331 -6.09 1.82 2.14
N LEU A 332 -6.07 1.51 3.44
CA LEU A 332 -6.13 2.50 4.50
C LEU A 332 -4.82 3.30 4.58
N THR A 333 -3.67 2.61 4.46
CA THR A 333 -2.35 3.22 4.39
C THR A 333 -2.20 4.11 3.15
N THR A 334 -2.66 3.67 1.98
CA THR A 334 -2.71 4.51 0.77
C THR A 334 -3.59 5.76 0.97
N PHE A 335 -4.72 5.63 1.65
CA PHE A 335 -5.61 6.75 1.95
C PHE A 335 -4.97 7.77 2.92
N MET A 336 -4.39 7.28 4.02
CA MET A 336 -3.86 8.11 5.09
C MET A 336 -2.42 8.61 4.86
N ALA A 337 -1.57 7.86 4.17
CA ALA A 337 -0.23 8.32 3.79
C ALA A 337 -0.27 9.06 2.45
N ASP A 338 -0.60 8.37 1.36
CA ASP A 338 -0.38 8.96 0.03
C ASP A 338 -1.42 10.05 -0.31
N TYR A 339 -2.70 9.77 -0.10
CA TYR A 339 -3.77 10.69 -0.46
C TYR A 339 -3.92 11.86 0.52
N ALA A 340 -3.88 11.62 1.83
CA ALA A 340 -3.98 12.70 2.81
C ALA A 340 -2.82 13.71 2.69
N TYR A 341 -1.62 13.30 2.25
CA TYR A 341 -0.53 14.25 1.98
C TYR A 341 -0.84 15.15 0.78
N LYS A 342 -1.49 14.63 -0.27
CA LYS A 342 -1.95 15.45 -1.40
C LYS A 342 -3.07 16.38 -0.99
N GLU A 343 -4.04 15.89 -0.21
CA GLU A 343 -5.14 16.70 0.35
C GLU A 343 -4.65 17.84 1.26
N ARG A 344 -3.58 17.62 2.03
CA ARG A 344 -2.91 18.68 2.81
C ARG A 344 -2.04 19.62 1.98
N GLY A 345 -1.56 19.16 0.83
CA GLY A 345 -0.74 19.95 -0.09
C GLY A 345 -1.56 20.97 -0.86
N SER A 346 -2.58 20.50 -1.60
CA SER A 346 -3.59 21.37 -2.23
C SER A 346 -4.81 20.59 -2.73
N PRO A 347 -5.97 21.24 -2.95
CA PRO A 347 -7.13 20.63 -3.59
C PRO A 347 -6.82 20.01 -4.96
N GLU A 348 -6.01 20.70 -5.77
CA GLU A 348 -5.59 20.26 -7.11
C GLU A 348 -4.73 19.00 -7.05
N ALA A 349 -3.78 18.95 -6.10
CA ALA A 349 -2.93 17.77 -5.90
C ALA A 349 -3.74 16.53 -5.51
N ALA A 350 -4.78 16.71 -4.68
CA ALA A 350 -5.71 15.64 -4.33
C ALA A 350 -6.61 15.22 -5.51
N LEU A 351 -7.13 16.20 -6.25
CA LEU A 351 -7.93 15.97 -7.46
C LEU A 351 -7.14 15.19 -8.51
N ASP A 352 -5.88 15.56 -8.78
CA ASP A 352 -5.04 14.87 -9.75
C ASP A 352 -4.66 13.45 -9.32
N MET A 353 -4.57 13.20 -8.01
CA MET A 353 -4.40 11.84 -7.50
C MET A 353 -5.64 10.97 -7.76
N ARG A 354 -6.84 11.47 -7.43
CA ARG A 354 -8.12 10.79 -7.73
C ARG A 354 -8.30 10.58 -9.24
N ARG A 355 -8.02 11.62 -10.05
CA ARG A 355 -8.00 11.56 -11.52
C ARG A 355 -7.06 10.46 -12.03
N GLY A 356 -5.84 10.37 -11.47
CA GLY A 356 -4.87 9.33 -11.80
C GLY A 356 -5.37 7.92 -11.46
N TRP A 357 -5.99 7.75 -10.30
CA TRP A 357 -6.58 6.48 -9.86
C TRP A 357 -7.75 6.01 -10.73
N LEU A 358 -8.69 6.90 -11.03
CA LEU A 358 -9.83 6.57 -11.89
C LEU A 358 -9.41 6.31 -13.34
N ARG A 359 -8.41 7.02 -13.86
CA ARG A 359 -7.79 6.71 -15.18
C ARG A 359 -7.05 5.38 -15.18
N ASP A 360 -6.34 5.06 -14.10
CA ASP A 360 -5.68 3.76 -13.96
C ASP A 360 -6.71 2.61 -13.98
N PHE A 361 -7.86 2.78 -13.32
CA PHE A 361 -8.95 1.79 -13.36
C PHE A 361 -9.65 1.72 -14.73
N ALA A 362 -9.92 2.86 -15.37
CA ALA A 362 -10.45 2.92 -16.73
C ALA A 362 -9.49 2.35 -17.79
N ALA A 363 -8.21 2.13 -17.45
CA ALA A 363 -7.24 1.46 -18.30
C ALA A 363 -7.32 -0.08 -18.27
N LEU A 364 -8.14 -0.67 -17.39
CA LEU A 364 -8.39 -2.11 -17.31
C LEU A 364 -9.57 -2.51 -18.20
N SER A 365 -9.39 -3.49 -19.09
CA SER A 365 -10.53 -4.14 -19.77
C SER A 365 -11.52 -4.75 -18.75
N PRO A 366 -12.82 -4.84 -19.08
CA PRO A 366 -13.82 -5.49 -18.23
C PRO A 366 -13.38 -6.91 -17.82
N GLY A 367 -13.60 -7.28 -16.56
CA GLY A 367 -13.24 -8.60 -16.02
C GLY A 367 -11.74 -8.85 -15.81
N GLN A 368 -10.89 -7.81 -15.91
CA GLN A 368 -9.46 -7.90 -15.54
C GLN A 368 -9.17 -7.47 -14.10
N ASP A 369 -10.17 -6.92 -13.40
CA ASP A 369 -10.12 -6.60 -11.97
C ASP A 369 -10.92 -7.61 -11.13
N ALA A 370 -10.59 -7.68 -9.84
CA ALA A 370 -11.17 -8.62 -8.88
C ALA A 370 -11.91 -7.88 -7.74
N SER A 371 -12.65 -8.63 -6.92
CA SER A 371 -13.27 -8.10 -5.71
C SER A 371 -12.20 -7.68 -4.69
N LEU A 372 -12.42 -6.60 -3.95
CA LEU A 372 -11.44 -6.12 -2.96
C LEU A 372 -11.28 -7.10 -1.78
N ALA A 373 -12.33 -7.86 -1.45
CA ALA A 373 -12.25 -8.95 -0.47
C ALA A 373 -11.31 -10.11 -0.90
N SER A 374 -10.95 -10.21 -2.18
CA SER A 374 -9.98 -11.21 -2.70
C SER A 374 -8.53 -10.71 -2.79
N PHE A 375 -8.30 -9.41 -2.55
CA PHE A 375 -6.96 -8.84 -2.60
C PHE A 375 -6.18 -9.19 -1.33
N THR A 376 -4.99 -9.78 -1.49
CA THR A 376 -4.06 -10.08 -0.38
C THR A 376 -2.78 -9.27 -0.50
N SER A 377 -2.18 -9.26 -1.69
CA SER A 377 -0.95 -8.52 -2.00
C SER A 377 -0.87 -8.09 -3.47
N ARG A 378 0.05 -7.17 -3.77
CA ARG A 378 0.30 -6.69 -5.13
C ARG A 378 1.06 -7.72 -5.96
N THR A 379 0.38 -8.37 -6.88
CA THR A 379 0.97 -9.32 -7.85
C THR A 379 1.23 -8.72 -9.24
N HIS A 380 0.46 -7.70 -9.64
CA HIS A 380 0.60 -6.99 -10.92
C HIS A 380 -0.17 -5.67 -10.91
N GLY A 381 -0.14 -4.92 -12.02
CA GLY A 381 -0.78 -3.59 -12.13
C GLY A 381 -2.27 -3.59 -11.78
N ALA A 382 -3.05 -4.57 -12.25
CA ALA A 382 -4.49 -4.63 -11.91
C ALA A 382 -4.76 -4.89 -10.41
N THR A 383 -4.02 -5.77 -9.74
CA THR A 383 -4.16 -5.98 -8.28
C THR A 383 -3.69 -4.77 -7.48
N GLN A 384 -2.68 -4.02 -7.95
CA GLN A 384 -2.33 -2.72 -7.37
C GLN A 384 -3.50 -1.71 -7.47
N ILE A 385 -4.15 -1.63 -8.63
CA ILE A 385 -5.26 -0.68 -8.83
C ILE A 385 -6.45 -1.02 -7.91
N VAL A 386 -6.72 -2.30 -7.68
CA VAL A 386 -7.78 -2.71 -6.74
C VAL A 386 -7.37 -2.47 -5.28
N GLY A 387 -6.26 -3.07 -4.83
CA GLY A 387 -5.86 -3.07 -3.42
C GLY A 387 -5.44 -1.73 -2.85
N TYR A 388 -4.95 -0.81 -3.70
CA TYR A 388 -4.47 0.51 -3.29
C TYR A 388 -5.45 1.59 -3.75
N ASN A 389 -5.63 1.76 -5.07
CA ASN A 389 -6.40 2.90 -5.60
C ASN A 389 -7.92 2.79 -5.31
N LYS A 390 -8.56 1.65 -5.62
CA LYS A 390 -10.00 1.42 -5.34
C LYS A 390 -10.25 1.43 -3.83
N ALA A 391 -9.41 0.74 -3.06
CA ALA A 391 -9.53 0.70 -1.61
C ALA A 391 -9.41 2.09 -0.95
N ALA A 392 -8.43 2.91 -1.34
CA ALA A 392 -8.29 4.26 -0.81
C ALA A 392 -9.47 5.19 -1.20
N MET A 393 -10.02 5.03 -2.40
CA MET A 393 -11.25 5.72 -2.80
C MET A 393 -12.47 5.25 -2.00
N ILE A 394 -12.54 3.98 -1.57
CA ILE A 394 -13.60 3.49 -0.67
C ILE A 394 -13.49 4.15 0.70
N PHE A 395 -12.28 4.28 1.27
CA PHE A 395 -12.08 5.05 2.51
C PHE A 395 -12.43 6.54 2.36
N LEU A 396 -12.11 7.15 1.22
CA LEU A 396 -12.55 8.52 0.90
C LEU A 396 -14.07 8.65 0.89
N MET A 397 -14.77 7.79 0.14
CA MET A 397 -16.23 7.77 0.08
C MET A 397 -16.87 7.49 1.45
N LEU A 398 -16.26 6.62 2.27
CA LEU A 398 -16.73 6.34 3.63
C LEU A 398 -16.59 7.56 4.54
N ARG A 399 -15.46 8.28 4.46
CA ARG A 399 -15.25 9.54 5.20
C ARG A 399 -16.23 10.62 4.77
N ASP A 400 -16.51 10.71 3.48
CA ASP A 400 -17.49 11.67 2.94
C ASP A 400 -18.92 11.32 3.36
N LEU A 401 -19.25 10.03 3.44
CA LEU A 401 -20.54 9.52 3.90
C LEU A 401 -20.79 9.78 5.40
N LEU A 402 -19.76 9.63 6.23
CA LEU A 402 -19.86 9.70 7.70
C LEU A 402 -19.49 11.07 8.30
N GLY A 403 -18.81 11.92 7.52
CA GLY A 403 -18.11 13.10 8.00
C GLY A 403 -16.77 12.76 8.66
N ARG A 404 -15.81 13.68 8.53
CA ARG A 404 -14.43 13.51 9.04
C ARG A 404 -14.38 13.14 10.52
N GLU A 405 -15.10 13.85 11.38
CA GLU A 405 -15.05 13.62 12.83
C GLU A 405 -15.46 12.18 13.21
N THR A 406 -16.55 11.67 12.61
CA THR A 406 -17.02 10.31 12.81
C THR A 406 -16.03 9.27 12.30
N PHE A 407 -15.41 9.54 11.16
CA PHE A 407 -14.39 8.68 10.57
C PHE A 407 -13.13 8.59 11.45
N ASP A 408 -12.65 9.73 11.94
CA ASP A 408 -11.45 9.81 12.80
C ASP A 408 -11.73 9.13 14.16
N ARG A 409 -12.92 9.33 14.76
CA ARG A 409 -13.36 8.61 15.97
C ARG A 409 -13.38 7.08 15.77
N ALA A 410 -13.84 6.60 14.61
CA ALA A 410 -13.87 5.18 14.29
C ALA A 410 -12.45 4.58 14.21
N LEU A 411 -11.51 5.28 13.57
CA LEU A 411 -10.11 4.84 13.50
C LEU A 411 -9.44 4.83 14.88
N HIS A 412 -9.69 5.83 15.74
CA HIS A 412 -9.20 5.83 17.12
C HIS A 412 -9.74 4.64 17.93
N ALA A 413 -11.02 4.30 17.78
CA ALA A 413 -11.62 3.15 18.45
C ALA A 413 -11.05 1.82 17.93
N PHE A 414 -10.98 1.67 16.60
CA PHE A 414 -10.42 0.49 15.93
C PHE A 414 -8.95 0.26 16.33
N TRP A 415 -8.13 1.32 16.37
CA TRP A 415 -6.75 1.23 16.86
C TRP A 415 -6.68 0.71 18.29
N ARG A 416 -7.43 1.33 19.21
CA ARG A 416 -7.47 0.96 20.62
C ARG A 416 -7.92 -0.49 20.87
N GLU A 417 -8.84 -0.99 20.06
CA GLU A 417 -9.54 -2.27 20.31
C GLU A 417 -8.93 -3.46 19.56
N GLN A 418 -8.23 -3.21 18.44
CA GLN A 418 -7.65 -4.25 17.58
C GLN A 418 -6.12 -4.26 17.54
N ARG A 419 -5.45 -3.37 18.28
CA ARG A 419 -3.98 -3.38 18.43
C ARG A 419 -3.48 -4.77 18.85
N PHE A 420 -2.46 -5.23 18.14
CA PHE A 420 -1.83 -6.55 18.18
C PHE A 420 -2.79 -7.74 17.98
N ARG A 421 -3.87 -7.54 17.21
CA ARG A 421 -4.82 -8.58 16.80
C ARG A 421 -4.92 -8.69 15.28
N VAL A 422 -5.44 -9.83 14.83
CA VAL A 422 -5.86 -10.02 13.44
C VAL A 422 -7.30 -9.52 13.29
N ALA A 423 -7.53 -8.59 12.37
CA ALA A 423 -8.81 -7.95 12.12
C ALA A 423 -9.20 -8.05 10.64
N SER A 424 -10.49 -8.32 10.38
CA SER A 424 -11.06 -8.41 9.04
C SER A 424 -11.70 -7.09 8.58
N TRP A 425 -12.07 -7.00 7.31
CA TRP A 425 -12.95 -5.93 6.82
C TRP A 425 -14.25 -5.79 7.63
N ALA A 426 -14.78 -6.89 8.20
CA ALA A 426 -16.00 -6.86 9.00
C ALA A 426 -15.77 -6.28 10.41
N ASP A 427 -14.56 -6.40 10.97
CA ASP A 427 -14.17 -5.72 12.21
C ASP A 427 -14.07 -4.21 12.00
N LEU A 428 -13.47 -3.82 10.86
CA LEU A 428 -13.38 -2.43 10.44
C LEU A 428 -14.78 -1.85 10.19
N GLN A 429 -15.66 -2.55 9.47
CA GLN A 429 -17.07 -2.17 9.32
C GLN A 429 -17.73 -1.93 10.69
N ARG A 430 -17.66 -2.90 11.61
CA ARG A 430 -18.26 -2.77 12.95
C ARG A 430 -17.77 -1.54 13.71
N ALA A 431 -16.49 -1.18 13.61
CA ALA A 431 -15.95 0.02 14.24
C ALA A 431 -16.54 1.32 13.66
N PHE A 432 -16.71 1.39 12.33
CA PHE A 432 -17.39 2.53 11.68
C PHE A 432 -18.90 2.59 11.98
N GLU A 433 -19.58 1.45 12.03
CA GLU A 433 -21.00 1.37 12.41
C GLU A 433 -21.22 1.80 13.86
N ALA A 434 -20.39 1.32 14.80
CA ALA A 434 -20.43 1.71 16.21
C ALA A 434 -20.14 3.21 16.43
N ALA A 435 -19.21 3.79 15.67
CA ALA A 435 -18.86 5.22 15.77
C ALA A 435 -19.89 6.16 15.11
N SER A 436 -20.68 5.66 14.15
CA SER A 436 -21.64 6.46 13.36
C SER A 436 -23.11 6.22 13.70
N GLY A 437 -23.45 5.09 14.33
CA GLY A 437 -24.84 4.69 14.56
C GLY A 437 -25.62 4.33 13.28
N ARG A 438 -24.92 4.00 12.19
CA ARG A 438 -25.51 3.68 10.88
C ARG A 438 -25.21 2.24 10.49
N ASP A 439 -26.16 1.59 9.80
CA ASP A 439 -25.89 0.35 9.06
C ASP A 439 -25.06 0.68 7.81
N LEU A 440 -23.91 0.02 7.67
CA LEU A 440 -22.98 0.18 6.55
C LEU A 440 -22.87 -1.10 5.71
N THR A 441 -23.70 -2.12 5.98
CA THR A 441 -23.69 -3.42 5.31
C THR A 441 -23.75 -3.29 3.79
N VAL A 442 -24.66 -2.46 3.26
CA VAL A 442 -24.80 -2.27 1.81
C VAL A 442 -23.58 -1.56 1.21
N PHE A 443 -22.97 -0.62 1.94
CA PHE A 443 -21.77 0.09 1.50
C PHE A 443 -20.57 -0.87 1.43
N PHE A 444 -20.31 -1.63 2.50
CA PHE A 444 -19.19 -2.56 2.52
C PHE A 444 -19.39 -3.73 1.56
N ASP A 445 -20.57 -4.36 1.52
CA ASP A 445 -20.83 -5.46 0.55
C ASP A 445 -20.56 -5.00 -0.88
N GLN A 446 -21.24 -3.95 -1.37
CA GLN A 446 -21.16 -3.60 -2.78
C GLN A 446 -19.74 -3.21 -3.22
N TRP A 447 -18.92 -2.65 -2.32
CA TRP A 447 -17.57 -2.21 -2.65
C TRP A 447 -16.50 -3.28 -2.44
N LEU A 448 -16.71 -4.21 -1.50
CA LEU A 448 -15.79 -5.31 -1.20
C LEU A 448 -16.02 -6.55 -2.05
N THR A 449 -17.27 -6.98 -2.25
CA THR A 449 -17.60 -8.26 -2.89
C THR A 449 -17.70 -8.15 -4.41
N ARG A 450 -18.08 -6.99 -4.95
CA ARG A 450 -18.21 -6.76 -6.40
C ARG A 450 -16.87 -6.42 -7.06
N ALA A 451 -16.52 -7.18 -8.09
CA ALA A 451 -15.57 -6.72 -9.11
C ALA A 451 -16.20 -5.60 -9.95
N GLY A 452 -15.38 -4.80 -10.62
CA GLY A 452 -15.80 -3.65 -11.39
C GLY A 452 -15.97 -2.37 -10.57
N ALA A 453 -16.61 -1.40 -11.22
CA ALA A 453 -17.09 -0.13 -10.68
C ALA A 453 -18.30 0.31 -11.53
N PRO A 454 -19.22 1.12 -10.99
CA PRO A 454 -20.31 1.67 -11.79
C PRO A 454 -19.77 2.53 -12.93
N VAL A 455 -20.40 2.43 -14.11
CA VAL A 455 -20.35 3.46 -15.15
C VAL A 455 -21.57 4.35 -14.91
N LEU A 456 -21.35 5.65 -14.76
CA LEU A 456 -22.38 6.61 -14.34
C LEU A 456 -22.45 7.76 -15.35
N ARG A 457 -23.68 8.14 -15.74
CA ARG A 457 -23.94 9.27 -16.64
C ARG A 457 -25.05 10.18 -16.18
N ILE A 458 -24.97 11.46 -16.57
CA ILE A 458 -26.15 12.33 -16.63
C ILE A 458 -26.90 11.94 -17.92
N ALA A 459 -28.12 11.43 -17.79
CA ALA A 459 -28.94 11.00 -18.91
C ALA A 459 -29.76 12.15 -19.50
N GLU A 460 -30.38 12.96 -18.63
CA GLU A 460 -31.01 14.24 -18.94
C GLU A 460 -30.71 15.23 -17.81
N ALA A 461 -30.68 16.52 -18.11
CA ALA A 461 -30.88 17.57 -17.13
C ALA A 461 -31.61 18.75 -17.78
N GLU A 462 -32.67 19.26 -17.15
CA GLU A 462 -33.55 20.29 -17.74
C GLU A 462 -33.98 21.34 -16.70
N PRO A 463 -34.09 22.63 -17.08
CA PRO A 463 -34.65 23.65 -16.20
C PRO A 463 -36.18 23.51 -16.14
N VAL A 464 -36.73 23.44 -14.92
CA VAL A 464 -38.17 23.39 -14.68
C VAL A 464 -38.67 24.78 -14.34
N LYS A 465 -39.65 25.30 -15.11
CA LYS A 465 -40.34 26.55 -14.78
C LYS A 465 -41.13 26.38 -13.48
N SER A 466 -40.95 27.31 -12.55
CA SER A 466 -41.75 27.40 -11.32
C SER A 466 -42.56 28.69 -11.32
N ASP A 467 -43.86 28.58 -11.03
CA ASP A 467 -44.79 29.72 -10.99
C ASP A 467 -44.49 30.71 -9.85
N SER A 468 -43.60 30.34 -8.92
CA SER A 468 -43.24 31.10 -7.71
C SER A 468 -41.90 31.84 -7.80
N GLY A 469 -41.25 31.86 -8.98
CA GLY A 469 -39.97 32.55 -9.17
C GLY A 469 -38.74 31.81 -8.62
N HIS A 470 -38.91 30.61 -8.07
CA HIS A 470 -37.79 29.74 -7.71
C HIS A 470 -37.20 29.04 -8.94
N HIS A 471 -35.88 28.95 -9.02
CA HIS A 471 -35.22 28.16 -10.06
C HIS A 471 -35.16 26.70 -9.66
N ARG A 472 -35.44 25.81 -10.62
CA ARG A 472 -35.46 24.37 -10.40
C ARG A 472 -34.84 23.65 -11.58
N VAL A 473 -34.14 22.55 -11.30
CA VAL A 473 -33.55 21.67 -12.32
C VAL A 473 -33.94 20.23 -12.04
N THR A 474 -34.36 19.50 -13.06
CA THR A 474 -34.41 18.03 -13.03
C THR A 474 -33.06 17.49 -13.47
N VAL A 475 -32.56 16.47 -12.78
CA VAL A 475 -31.32 15.75 -13.16
C VAL A 475 -31.64 14.26 -13.15
N THR A 476 -31.60 13.61 -14.31
CA THR A 476 -31.72 12.16 -14.43
C THR A 476 -30.33 11.55 -14.47
N LEU A 477 -29.98 10.77 -13.45
CA LEU A 477 -28.75 9.98 -13.42
C LEU A 477 -29.02 8.54 -13.83
N GLU A 478 -28.05 7.91 -14.48
CA GLU A 478 -28.15 6.53 -14.95
C GLU A 478 -26.83 5.76 -14.78
N GLN A 479 -26.94 4.50 -14.34
CA GLN A 479 -25.87 3.54 -14.14
C GLN A 479 -26.26 2.15 -14.67
N GLY A 480 -25.26 1.30 -14.92
CA GLY A 480 -25.49 -0.10 -15.32
C GLY A 480 -25.87 -1.02 -14.17
N ASP A 481 -26.41 -2.20 -14.51
CA ASP A 481 -26.73 -3.27 -13.57
C ASP A 481 -25.52 -4.18 -13.23
N PRO A 482 -25.45 -4.75 -12.00
CA PRO A 482 -26.34 -4.48 -10.87
C PRO A 482 -26.07 -3.11 -10.25
N ALA A 483 -27.12 -2.31 -10.07
CA ALA A 483 -27.01 -0.96 -9.52
C ALA A 483 -26.24 -0.92 -8.17
N TYR A 484 -25.41 0.11 -8.03
CA TYR A 484 -24.78 0.48 -6.76
C TYR A 484 -25.65 1.53 -6.08
N ARG A 485 -25.64 1.58 -4.74
CA ARG A 485 -26.14 2.75 -4.01
C ARG A 485 -25.02 3.79 -3.94
N LEU A 486 -25.23 4.94 -4.56
CA LEU A 486 -24.20 5.95 -4.78
C LEU A 486 -24.65 7.31 -4.24
N HIS A 487 -23.81 7.93 -3.43
CA HIS A 487 -23.92 9.34 -3.07
C HIS A 487 -23.19 10.16 -4.14
N VAL A 488 -23.91 10.61 -5.15
CA VAL A 488 -23.32 11.21 -6.36
C VAL A 488 -23.17 12.73 -6.20
N PRO A 489 -21.96 13.28 -6.11
CA PRO A 489 -21.76 14.73 -6.17
C PRO A 489 -22.07 15.25 -7.58
N VAL A 490 -22.83 16.34 -7.65
CA VAL A 490 -23.07 17.13 -8.87
C VAL A 490 -22.86 18.62 -8.59
N ALA A 491 -22.26 19.33 -9.52
CA ALA A 491 -22.20 20.80 -9.51
C ALA A 491 -23.26 21.36 -10.45
N ILE A 492 -24.17 22.18 -9.91
CA ILE A 492 -25.08 23.01 -10.70
C ILE A 492 -24.43 24.38 -10.80
N HIS A 493 -24.02 24.76 -12.01
CA HIS A 493 -23.45 26.07 -12.28
C HIS A 493 -24.59 27.02 -12.63
N THR A 494 -24.71 28.12 -11.91
CA THR A 494 -25.74 29.13 -12.07
C THR A 494 -25.16 30.43 -12.62
N ALA A 495 -26.01 31.42 -12.87
CA ALA A 495 -25.57 32.78 -13.19
C ALA A 495 -24.81 33.48 -12.04
N GLU A 496 -24.93 33.01 -10.79
CA GLU A 496 -24.35 33.63 -9.60
C GLU A 496 -23.18 32.85 -8.99
N GLY A 497 -23.02 31.56 -9.31
CA GLY A 497 -21.93 30.73 -8.78
C GLY A 497 -22.11 29.23 -9.03
N GLU A 498 -21.32 28.42 -8.34
CA GLU A 498 -21.45 26.96 -8.34
C GLU A 498 -22.18 26.49 -7.07
N GLU A 499 -23.19 25.65 -7.25
CA GLU A 499 -23.92 24.98 -6.18
C GLU A 499 -23.66 23.47 -6.23
N LEU A 500 -22.92 22.96 -5.24
CA LEU A 500 -22.74 21.52 -5.06
C LEU A 500 -23.98 20.88 -4.42
N ARG A 501 -24.37 19.70 -4.91
CA ARG A 501 -25.41 18.84 -4.35
C ARG A 501 -24.94 17.38 -4.37
N THR A 502 -25.43 16.57 -3.44
CA THR A 502 -25.20 15.12 -3.41
C THR A 502 -26.54 14.42 -3.66
N LEU A 503 -26.56 13.49 -4.62
CA LEU A 503 -27.77 12.80 -5.08
C LEU A 503 -27.68 11.31 -4.77
N ASP A 504 -28.65 10.79 -4.02
CA ASP A 504 -28.67 9.40 -3.58
C ASP A 504 -29.29 8.50 -4.66
N LEU A 505 -28.43 7.99 -5.55
CA LEU A 505 -28.81 7.10 -6.64
C LEU A 505 -28.83 5.65 -6.16
N GLU A 506 -30.02 5.08 -6.01
CA GLU A 506 -30.22 3.68 -5.59
C GLU A 506 -30.63 2.74 -6.73
N LYS A 507 -31.05 3.30 -7.88
CA LYS A 507 -31.63 2.58 -9.02
C LYS A 507 -30.72 2.67 -10.24
N PRO A 508 -30.91 1.80 -11.27
CA PRO A 508 -30.23 1.95 -12.56
C PRO A 508 -30.48 3.30 -13.21
N ARG A 509 -31.69 3.87 -13.04
CA ARG A 509 -32.04 5.21 -13.52
C ARG A 509 -32.92 5.92 -12.49
N GLN A 510 -32.62 7.17 -12.18
CA GLN A 510 -33.37 7.96 -11.19
C GLN A 510 -33.31 9.45 -11.52
N THR A 511 -34.47 10.11 -11.48
CA THR A 511 -34.61 11.56 -11.67
C THR A 511 -34.72 12.24 -10.32
N PHE A 512 -33.92 13.28 -10.12
CA PHE A 512 -33.91 14.15 -8.97
C PHE A 512 -34.44 15.52 -9.37
N MET A 513 -35.13 16.20 -8.46
CA MET A 513 -35.65 17.55 -8.67
C MET A 513 -35.03 18.45 -7.60
N LEU A 514 -34.30 19.47 -8.04
CA LEU A 514 -33.46 20.30 -7.16
C LEU A 514 -33.90 21.76 -7.25
N ASP A 515 -34.15 22.37 -6.10
CA ASP A 515 -34.32 23.82 -5.98
C ASP A 515 -32.93 24.49 -5.91
N ILE A 516 -32.77 25.56 -6.69
CA ILE A 516 -31.51 26.25 -6.99
C ILE A 516 -31.71 27.75 -6.73
N GLY A 517 -30.69 28.44 -6.22
CA GLY A 517 -30.79 29.85 -5.82
C GLY A 517 -30.92 30.82 -7.00
N ALA A 518 -30.30 30.51 -8.13
CA ALA A 518 -30.25 31.36 -9.32
C ALA A 518 -30.43 30.53 -10.61
N GLN A 519 -30.55 31.20 -11.76
CA GLN A 519 -30.75 30.55 -13.06
C GLN A 519 -29.66 29.50 -13.33
N PRO A 520 -30.00 28.20 -13.46
CA PRO A 520 -29.03 27.15 -13.69
C PRO A 520 -28.64 27.12 -15.17
N LEU A 521 -27.35 26.97 -15.47
CA LEU A 521 -26.76 27.07 -16.80
C LEU A 521 -26.18 25.74 -17.31
N LYS A 522 -25.67 24.91 -16.40
CA LYS A 522 -25.14 23.56 -16.69
C LYS A 522 -25.03 22.72 -15.43
N VAL A 523 -25.12 21.40 -15.59
CA VAL A 523 -24.87 20.40 -14.55
C VAL A 523 -23.59 19.64 -14.89
N THR A 524 -22.66 19.54 -13.93
CA THR A 524 -21.42 18.77 -14.05
C THR A 524 -21.46 17.57 -13.09
N LEU A 525 -21.21 16.36 -13.62
CA LEU A 525 -21.12 15.15 -12.80
C LEU A 525 -19.76 15.08 -12.09
N ASP A 526 -19.78 14.84 -10.78
CA ASP A 526 -18.61 14.47 -9.99
C ASP A 526 -17.37 15.35 -10.29
N PRO A 527 -17.49 16.69 -10.16
CA PRO A 527 -16.48 17.65 -10.62
C PRO A 527 -15.11 17.42 -9.96
N ASP A 528 -15.12 17.00 -8.70
CA ASP A 528 -13.95 16.71 -7.89
C ASP A 528 -13.47 15.25 -7.97
N LEU A 529 -14.12 14.40 -8.76
CA LEU A 529 -13.76 12.97 -8.89
C LEU A 529 -13.69 12.25 -7.53
N ARG A 530 -14.70 12.45 -6.68
CA ARG A 530 -14.78 11.86 -5.33
C ARG A 530 -15.42 10.48 -5.34
N LEU A 531 -16.18 10.15 -6.39
CA LEU A 531 -16.85 8.87 -6.52
C LEU A 531 -15.94 7.83 -7.20
N PHE A 532 -15.82 6.62 -6.63
CA PHE A 532 -15.15 5.53 -7.33
C PHE A 532 -16.03 4.97 -8.45
N ARG A 533 -15.74 5.38 -9.68
CA ARG A 533 -16.49 4.99 -10.88
C ARG A 533 -15.56 4.68 -12.05
N ARG A 534 -16.02 3.86 -12.99
CA ARG A 534 -15.34 3.67 -14.27
C ARG A 534 -15.61 4.89 -15.14
N LEU A 535 -14.58 5.71 -15.37
CA LEU A 535 -14.67 6.83 -16.31
C LEU A 535 -14.97 6.33 -17.72
N MET A 536 -15.87 7.02 -18.42
CA MET A 536 -16.24 6.70 -19.79
C MET A 536 -15.11 7.06 -20.79
N PRO A 537 -15.08 6.47 -22.00
CA PRO A 537 -14.03 6.69 -23.00
C PRO A 537 -13.71 8.16 -23.33
N GLU A 538 -14.71 9.02 -23.28
CA GLU A 538 -14.67 10.47 -23.51
C GLU A 538 -14.20 11.27 -22.29
N GLU A 539 -14.44 10.75 -21.08
CA GLU A 539 -13.94 11.34 -19.83
C GLU A 539 -12.46 11.01 -19.62
N ALA A 540 -12.06 9.78 -19.94
CA ALA A 540 -10.70 9.26 -19.81
C ALA A 540 -10.08 8.95 -21.19
N PRO A 541 -9.43 9.94 -21.83
CA PRO A 541 -8.56 9.68 -22.97
C PRO A 541 -7.42 8.69 -22.62
N PRO A 542 -6.90 7.94 -23.61
CA PRO A 542 -5.96 6.85 -23.35
C PRO A 542 -4.65 7.31 -22.71
N ILE A 543 -4.04 6.41 -21.94
CA ILE A 543 -2.73 6.54 -21.30
C ILE A 543 -1.91 5.29 -21.56
N LEU A 544 -0.58 5.40 -21.52
CA LEU A 544 0.34 4.30 -21.79
C LEU A 544 0.06 3.07 -20.91
N ARG A 545 -0.49 3.26 -19.70
CA ARG A 545 -0.87 2.19 -18.78
C ARG A 545 -1.80 1.14 -19.40
N GLN A 546 -2.67 1.50 -20.35
CA GLN A 546 -3.59 0.55 -20.99
C GLN A 546 -2.86 -0.69 -21.53
N VAL A 547 -1.80 -0.50 -22.31
CA VAL A 547 -1.01 -1.63 -22.84
C VAL A 547 -0.15 -2.33 -21.78
N MET A 548 0.11 -1.68 -20.64
CA MET A 548 0.88 -2.26 -19.53
C MET A 548 0.03 -3.20 -18.66
N VAL A 549 -1.24 -2.84 -18.37
CA VAL A 549 -2.07 -3.57 -17.40
C VAL A 549 -3.07 -4.52 -18.06
N ASP A 550 -3.51 -4.24 -19.28
CA ASP A 550 -4.49 -5.08 -19.96
C ASP A 550 -3.84 -6.37 -20.49
N ARG A 551 -4.33 -7.54 -20.07
CA ARG A 551 -3.81 -8.85 -20.52
C ARG A 551 -4.22 -9.22 -21.94
N THR A 552 -5.17 -8.51 -22.54
CA THR A 552 -5.57 -8.66 -23.95
C THR A 552 -4.65 -7.89 -24.90
N ALA A 553 -3.86 -6.94 -24.39
CA ALA A 553 -3.12 -6.00 -25.23
C ALA A 553 -2.17 -6.69 -26.23
N ALA A 554 -2.30 -6.28 -27.49
CA ALA A 554 -1.51 -6.75 -28.63
C ALA A 554 -0.25 -5.90 -28.83
N THR A 555 0.70 -6.41 -29.60
CA THR A 555 1.99 -5.76 -29.86
C THR A 555 2.36 -5.85 -31.34
N VAL A 556 2.58 -4.70 -31.97
CA VAL A 556 3.14 -4.57 -33.31
C VAL A 556 4.58 -4.07 -33.17
N LEU A 557 5.53 -4.83 -33.71
CA LEU A 557 6.93 -4.42 -33.80
C LEU A 557 7.24 -4.19 -35.27
N LEU A 558 7.54 -2.95 -35.64
CA LEU A 558 7.75 -2.53 -37.03
C LEU A 558 9.11 -2.94 -37.63
N PRO A 559 10.21 -3.03 -36.85
CA PRO A 559 11.42 -3.67 -37.34
C PRO A 559 11.18 -5.18 -37.50
N GLU A 560 11.31 -5.68 -38.73
CA GLU A 560 11.04 -7.10 -39.04
C GLU A 560 12.17 -8.04 -38.55
N SER A 561 13.42 -7.55 -38.51
CA SER A 561 14.60 -8.33 -38.09
C SER A 561 15.73 -7.42 -37.55
N GLY A 562 16.84 -8.03 -37.10
CA GLY A 562 18.04 -7.35 -36.62
C GLY A 562 17.93 -6.72 -35.22
N ASP A 563 18.93 -5.93 -34.84
CA ASP A 563 19.06 -5.39 -33.47
C ASP A 563 17.88 -4.49 -33.07
N ALA A 564 17.34 -3.72 -34.02
CA ALA A 564 16.16 -2.89 -33.78
C ALA A 564 14.91 -3.72 -33.41
N ARG A 565 14.76 -4.92 -33.98
CA ARG A 565 13.70 -5.87 -33.63
C ARG A 565 13.90 -6.39 -32.20
N GLY A 566 15.12 -6.79 -31.84
CA GLY A 566 15.45 -7.25 -30.49
C GLY A 566 15.28 -6.18 -29.40
N ALA A 567 15.68 -4.93 -29.70
CA ALA A 567 15.47 -3.79 -28.81
C ALA A 567 13.97 -3.47 -28.63
N ALA A 568 13.19 -3.49 -29.71
CA ALA A 568 11.75 -3.26 -29.67
C ALA A 568 11.02 -4.32 -28.83
N GLU A 569 11.40 -5.59 -28.97
CA GLU A 569 10.84 -6.72 -28.21
C GLU A 569 11.23 -6.68 -26.73
N THR A 570 12.47 -6.28 -26.42
CA THR A 570 12.93 -6.04 -25.04
C THR A 570 12.13 -4.91 -24.39
N LEU A 571 11.92 -3.80 -25.10
CA LEU A 571 11.11 -2.68 -24.60
C LEU A 571 9.64 -3.09 -24.40
N ALA A 572 9.03 -3.82 -25.35
CA ALA A 572 7.67 -4.33 -25.21
C ALA A 572 7.52 -5.22 -23.96
N THR A 573 8.46 -6.12 -23.74
CA THR A 573 8.51 -7.01 -22.58
C THR A 573 8.56 -6.21 -21.27
N LYS A 574 9.38 -5.15 -21.19
CA LYS A 574 9.48 -4.27 -20.01
C LYS A 574 8.26 -3.37 -19.80
N ILE A 575 7.61 -2.91 -20.87
CA ILE A 575 6.36 -2.12 -20.76
C ILE A 575 5.21 -3.00 -20.23
N GLN A 576 5.09 -4.24 -20.73
CA GLN A 576 3.96 -5.12 -20.41
C GLN A 576 4.20 -6.04 -19.20
N ASN A 577 5.45 -6.10 -18.70
CA ASN A 577 5.93 -7.03 -17.67
C ASN A 577 5.58 -8.51 -17.95
N ARG A 578 5.67 -8.91 -19.23
CA ARG A 578 5.35 -10.26 -19.75
C ARG A 578 5.86 -10.40 -21.19
N ALA A 579 5.88 -11.62 -21.72
CA ALA A 579 6.08 -11.84 -23.16
C ALA A 579 5.00 -11.13 -23.99
N PRO A 580 5.37 -10.33 -25.02
CA PRO A 580 4.42 -9.56 -25.80
C PRO A 580 3.58 -10.45 -26.73
N LYS A 581 2.28 -10.15 -26.83
CA LYS A 581 1.37 -10.80 -27.79
C LYS A 581 1.55 -10.18 -29.18
N LEU A 582 2.46 -10.73 -29.96
CA LEU A 582 2.79 -10.22 -31.30
C LEU A 582 1.65 -10.40 -32.30
N VAL A 583 1.41 -9.37 -33.11
CA VAL A 583 0.51 -9.40 -34.29
C VAL A 583 1.22 -8.76 -35.49
N SER A 584 0.79 -9.07 -36.71
CA SER A 584 1.46 -8.58 -37.92
C SER A 584 1.37 -7.04 -38.06
N ALA A 585 2.43 -6.43 -38.58
CA ALA A 585 2.45 -5.00 -38.93
C ALA A 585 1.67 -4.68 -40.22
N THR A 586 1.38 -5.69 -41.06
CA THR A 586 0.56 -5.54 -42.27
C THR A 586 -0.92 -5.37 -41.96
N ASP A 587 -1.38 -5.97 -40.87
CA ASP A 587 -2.79 -6.15 -40.59
C ASP A 587 -3.35 -4.93 -39.84
N SER A 588 -4.65 -4.67 -40.00
CA SER A 588 -5.35 -3.68 -39.19
C SER A 588 -5.26 -4.06 -37.70
N PRO A 589 -4.84 -3.15 -36.79
CA PRO A 589 -4.65 -3.52 -35.40
C PRO A 589 -5.97 -3.99 -34.75
N PRO A 590 -5.96 -5.05 -33.93
CA PRO A 590 -7.17 -5.60 -33.32
C PRO A 590 -7.89 -4.57 -32.43
N VAL A 591 -9.18 -4.78 -32.11
CA VAL A 591 -9.98 -3.87 -31.27
C VAL A 591 -9.69 -4.09 -29.77
N VAL A 592 -8.41 -4.04 -29.41
CA VAL A 592 -7.86 -4.07 -28.05
C VAL A 592 -6.76 -3.01 -27.93
N PRO A 593 -6.28 -2.65 -26.73
CA PRO A 593 -5.09 -1.82 -26.59
C PRO A 593 -3.92 -2.44 -27.35
N THR A 594 -3.28 -1.68 -28.24
CA THR A 594 -2.16 -2.18 -29.04
C THR A 594 -0.92 -1.32 -28.84
N LEU A 595 0.19 -1.94 -28.45
CA LEU A 595 1.51 -1.32 -28.37
C LEU A 595 2.19 -1.42 -29.73
N VAL A 596 2.57 -0.28 -30.32
CA VAL A 596 3.30 -0.21 -31.60
C VAL A 596 4.69 0.32 -31.31
N ILE A 597 5.75 -0.35 -31.76
CA ILE A 597 7.14 0.09 -31.54
C ILE A 597 7.91 0.02 -32.85
N GLY A 598 8.62 1.10 -33.20
CA GLY A 598 9.54 1.09 -34.34
C GLY A 598 10.41 2.34 -34.45
N LEU A 599 11.20 2.36 -35.52
CA LEU A 599 11.96 3.55 -35.90
C LEU A 599 11.03 4.63 -36.49
N GLN A 600 11.49 5.88 -36.53
CA GLN A 600 10.63 7.02 -36.81
C GLN A 600 10.00 6.97 -38.21
N ASP A 601 10.81 6.64 -39.22
CA ASP A 601 10.39 6.40 -40.60
C ASP A 601 9.38 5.25 -40.72
N GLN A 602 9.61 4.15 -40.01
CA GLN A 602 8.74 2.99 -39.98
C GLN A 602 7.38 3.32 -39.35
N VAL A 603 7.38 4.05 -38.23
CA VAL A 603 6.16 4.50 -37.54
C VAL A 603 5.36 5.44 -38.43
N ASP A 604 6.01 6.44 -39.04
CA ASP A 604 5.35 7.44 -39.88
C ASP A 604 4.74 6.77 -41.13
N ALA A 605 5.47 5.85 -41.79
CA ALA A 605 4.95 5.06 -42.91
C ALA A 605 3.81 4.10 -42.51
N TRP A 606 3.85 3.51 -41.32
CA TRP A 606 2.82 2.60 -40.82
C TRP A 606 1.52 3.34 -40.47
N LEU A 607 1.62 4.53 -39.85
CA LEU A 607 0.47 5.38 -39.55
C LEU A 607 -0.23 5.84 -40.84
N ALA A 608 0.54 6.27 -41.84
CA ALA A 608 0.01 6.66 -43.15
C ALA A 608 -0.71 5.49 -43.85
N ARG A 609 -0.11 4.29 -43.86
CA ARG A 609 -0.70 3.08 -44.46
C ARG A 609 -2.06 2.73 -43.86
N HIS A 610 -2.20 2.84 -42.54
CA HIS A 610 -3.42 2.50 -41.80
C HIS A 610 -4.38 3.70 -41.62
N GLN A 611 -4.11 4.84 -42.26
CA GLN A 611 -4.93 6.07 -42.19
C GLN A 611 -5.16 6.54 -40.73
N LEU A 612 -4.14 6.36 -39.90
CA LEU A 612 -4.16 6.73 -38.48
C LEU A 612 -3.68 8.17 -38.29
N PRO A 613 -4.10 8.86 -37.21
CA PRO A 613 -3.62 10.20 -36.90
C PRO A 613 -2.08 10.24 -36.80
N GLU A 614 -1.49 11.25 -37.44
CA GLU A 614 -0.05 11.54 -37.36
C GLU A 614 0.40 11.88 -35.93
N ARG A 615 1.73 12.01 -35.75
CA ARG A 615 2.35 12.37 -34.48
C ARG A 615 1.80 13.73 -33.97
N PRO A 616 1.20 13.82 -32.77
CA PRO A 616 0.62 15.07 -32.27
C PRO A 616 1.65 16.21 -32.16
N GLU A 617 1.27 17.44 -32.50
CA GLU A 617 2.16 18.61 -32.55
C GLU A 617 2.98 18.82 -31.26
N MET A 618 2.35 18.66 -30.08
CA MET A 618 3.04 18.84 -28.80
C MET A 618 4.14 17.80 -28.57
N VAL A 619 4.02 16.62 -29.16
CA VAL A 619 5.06 15.59 -29.25
C VAL A 619 6.06 16.01 -30.32
N GLY A 620 5.61 16.11 -31.58
CA GLY A 620 6.41 16.51 -32.74
C GLY A 620 7.70 15.70 -32.90
N ASN A 621 8.62 16.16 -33.75
CA ASN A 621 9.92 15.52 -33.92
C ASN A 621 10.93 15.96 -32.82
N LYS A 622 10.44 16.18 -31.59
CA LYS A 622 11.24 16.62 -30.45
C LYS A 622 11.98 15.44 -29.82
N GLY A 623 13.20 15.68 -29.35
CA GLY A 623 14.04 14.63 -28.75
C GLY A 623 14.44 13.54 -29.73
N SER A 624 14.98 12.44 -29.22
CA SER A 624 15.46 11.28 -29.99
C SER A 624 14.48 10.10 -29.96
N ALA A 625 13.54 10.06 -29.01
CA ALA A 625 12.45 9.10 -28.99
C ALA A 625 11.19 9.69 -28.33
N GLN A 626 10.01 9.25 -28.78
CA GLN A 626 8.72 9.67 -28.24
C GLN A 626 7.79 8.47 -28.04
N ALA A 627 6.87 8.60 -27.08
CA ALA A 627 5.74 7.69 -26.92
C ALA A 627 4.44 8.50 -26.81
N TRP A 628 3.35 8.07 -27.43
CA TRP A 628 2.04 8.72 -27.30
C TRP A 628 0.88 7.74 -27.48
N THR A 629 -0.32 8.16 -27.08
CA THR A 629 -1.53 7.36 -27.19
C THR A 629 -2.59 7.96 -28.11
N VAL A 630 -3.30 7.09 -28.84
CA VAL A 630 -4.37 7.47 -29.77
C VAL A 630 -5.61 6.61 -29.48
N ARG A 631 -6.80 7.22 -29.47
CA ARG A 631 -8.09 6.50 -29.48
C ARG A 631 -8.57 6.39 -30.92
N ARG A 632 -8.86 5.18 -31.39
CA ARG A 632 -9.43 4.93 -32.72
C ARG A 632 -10.95 5.01 -32.68
N THR A 633 -11.56 5.28 -33.83
CA THR A 633 -13.03 5.37 -34.01
C THR A 633 -13.75 4.07 -33.69
N ASN A 634 -13.10 2.92 -33.89
CA ASN A 634 -13.61 1.59 -33.51
C ASN A 634 -13.50 1.27 -32.01
N GLY A 635 -13.15 2.25 -31.16
CA GLY A 635 -13.01 2.10 -29.71
C GLY A 635 -11.63 1.59 -29.24
N GLY A 636 -10.87 0.90 -30.10
CA GLY A 636 -9.54 0.40 -29.76
C GLY A 636 -8.52 1.52 -29.54
N THR A 637 -7.55 1.30 -28.66
CA THR A 637 -6.49 2.30 -28.36
C THR A 637 -5.13 1.84 -28.87
N LEU A 638 -4.29 2.81 -29.22
CA LEU A 638 -2.90 2.59 -29.59
C LEU A 638 -2.00 3.29 -28.55
N ALA A 639 -0.91 2.63 -28.18
CA ALA A 639 0.26 3.26 -27.57
C ALA A 639 1.42 3.10 -28.54
N ILE A 640 1.90 4.19 -29.13
CA ILE A 640 2.93 4.21 -30.16
C ILE A 640 4.23 4.65 -29.52
N VAL A 641 5.32 3.95 -29.82
CA VAL A 641 6.70 4.32 -29.49
C VAL A 641 7.47 4.48 -30.79
N SER A 642 8.06 5.65 -30.96
CA SER A 642 8.80 6.07 -32.14
C SER A 642 10.20 6.51 -31.71
N ALA A 643 11.24 5.89 -32.25
CA ALA A 643 12.62 6.24 -31.96
C ALA A 643 13.34 6.65 -33.24
N ARG A 644 14.19 7.69 -33.19
CA ARG A 644 14.96 8.17 -34.35
C ARG A 644 15.87 7.08 -34.93
N ASP A 645 16.43 6.27 -34.05
CA ASP A 645 17.45 5.26 -34.33
C ASP A 645 17.46 4.16 -33.25
N LEU A 646 18.25 3.11 -33.49
CA LEU A 646 18.45 1.99 -32.55
C LEU A 646 18.94 2.46 -31.17
N ALA A 647 19.89 3.41 -31.14
CA ALA A 647 20.47 3.90 -29.88
C ALA A 647 19.40 4.57 -29.01
N SER A 648 18.51 5.34 -29.62
CA SER A 648 17.38 6.00 -28.96
C SER A 648 16.33 5.01 -28.46
N LEU A 649 16.05 3.94 -29.24
CA LEU A 649 15.14 2.87 -28.83
C LEU A 649 15.68 2.09 -27.61
N VAL A 650 16.97 1.78 -27.62
CA VAL A 650 17.65 1.17 -26.46
C VAL A 650 17.63 2.11 -25.27
N ALA A 651 17.90 3.40 -25.45
CA ALA A 651 17.96 4.39 -24.37
C ALA A 651 16.63 4.53 -23.59
N VAL A 652 15.47 4.40 -24.26
CA VAL A 652 14.15 4.45 -23.61
C VAL A 652 13.70 3.14 -22.95
N THR A 653 14.42 2.03 -23.17
CA THR A 653 14.09 0.69 -22.64
C THR A 653 13.98 0.63 -21.11
N ARG A 654 14.77 1.43 -20.39
CA ARG A 654 14.67 1.54 -18.91
C ARG A 654 13.67 2.61 -18.46
N PRO A 655 13.70 3.88 -18.94
CA PRO A 655 12.87 4.92 -18.36
C PRO A 655 11.38 4.87 -18.77
N LEU A 656 11.04 4.48 -20.01
CA LEU A 656 9.66 4.59 -20.53
C LEU A 656 8.60 3.82 -19.71
N PRO A 657 8.84 2.58 -19.20
CA PRO A 657 7.90 1.87 -18.33
C PRO A 657 7.42 2.66 -17.09
N HIS A 658 8.19 3.63 -16.59
CA HIS A 658 7.78 4.44 -15.44
C HIS A 658 6.70 5.51 -15.76
N TYR A 659 6.37 5.72 -17.04
CA TYR A 659 5.47 6.80 -17.48
C TYR A 659 4.05 6.33 -17.84
N GLY A 660 3.60 5.16 -17.36
CA GLY A 660 2.27 4.60 -17.66
C GLY A 660 1.08 5.58 -17.48
N ARG A 661 1.11 6.49 -16.50
CA ARG A 661 0.05 7.49 -16.28
C ARG A 661 0.00 8.63 -17.31
N GLN A 662 1.01 8.73 -18.17
CA GLN A 662 1.08 9.75 -19.23
C GLN A 662 0.32 9.29 -20.47
N SER A 663 -0.21 10.25 -21.21
CA SER A 663 -0.70 10.01 -22.57
C SER A 663 0.40 10.24 -23.63
N TYR A 664 1.41 11.04 -23.31
CA TYR A 664 2.60 11.18 -24.14
C TYR A 664 3.87 11.47 -23.32
N VAL A 665 5.02 11.10 -23.87
CA VAL A 665 6.36 11.32 -23.30
C VAL A 665 7.35 11.56 -24.43
N VAL A 666 8.32 12.44 -24.20
CA VAL A 666 9.40 12.79 -25.13
C VAL A 666 10.73 12.63 -24.40
N PHE A 667 11.66 11.93 -25.03
CA PHE A 667 12.99 11.63 -24.52
C PHE A 667 14.09 12.16 -25.43
N ASP A 668 15.19 12.59 -24.83
CA ASP A 668 16.47 12.81 -25.49
C ASP A 668 17.48 11.83 -24.88
N GLY A 669 17.85 10.80 -25.67
CA GLY A 669 18.45 9.59 -25.13
C GLY A 669 17.56 8.95 -24.06
N ALA A 670 18.08 8.79 -22.84
CA ALA A 670 17.34 8.27 -21.69
C ALA A 670 16.66 9.36 -20.84
N LYS A 671 16.90 10.65 -21.13
CA LYS A 671 16.41 11.78 -20.34
C LYS A 671 15.01 12.18 -20.82
N MET A 672 14.01 12.16 -19.94
CA MET A 672 12.69 12.72 -20.25
C MET A 672 12.79 14.25 -20.32
N ILE A 673 12.38 14.82 -21.46
CA ILE A 673 12.39 16.26 -21.74
C ILE A 673 10.99 16.85 -21.91
N GLY A 674 9.97 16.01 -22.03
CA GLY A 674 8.57 16.41 -22.07
C GLY A 674 7.65 15.25 -21.72
N ARG A 675 6.52 15.54 -21.07
CA ARG A 675 5.47 14.55 -20.77
C ARG A 675 4.16 15.26 -20.52
N GLY A 676 3.06 14.53 -20.71
CA GLY A 676 1.76 14.97 -20.23
C GLY A 676 0.69 13.92 -20.44
N SER A 677 -0.51 14.24 -19.97
CA SER A 677 -1.70 13.43 -20.20
C SER A 677 -2.73 14.26 -20.96
N TRP A 678 -3.43 13.63 -21.90
CA TRP A 678 -4.57 14.26 -22.57
C TRP A 678 -5.59 14.71 -21.52
N PRO A 679 -6.20 15.90 -21.67
CA PRO A 679 -7.11 16.44 -20.67
C PRO A 679 -8.34 15.56 -20.52
N THR A 680 -8.64 15.14 -19.29
CA THR A 680 -9.91 14.47 -18.98
C THR A 680 -11.06 15.45 -19.14
N ARG A 681 -12.22 14.96 -19.56
CA ARG A 681 -13.44 15.76 -19.66
C ARG A 681 -14.41 15.33 -18.57
N SER A 682 -14.96 16.27 -17.83
CA SER A 682 -16.10 16.00 -16.95
C SER A 682 -17.36 15.88 -17.81
N GLN A 683 -18.33 15.05 -17.40
CA GLN A 683 -19.64 15.08 -18.04
C GLN A 683 -20.36 16.37 -17.67
N VAL A 684 -20.74 17.15 -18.68
CA VAL A 684 -21.41 18.43 -18.54
C VAL A 684 -22.63 18.44 -19.46
N VAL A 685 -23.81 18.64 -18.87
CA VAL A 685 -25.05 18.91 -19.61
C VAL A 685 -25.35 20.40 -19.48
N LYS A 686 -25.45 21.12 -20.60
CA LYS A 686 -25.92 22.50 -20.61
C LYS A 686 -27.44 22.53 -20.44
N LEU A 687 -27.93 23.57 -19.80
CA LEU A 687 -29.34 23.84 -19.62
C LEU A 687 -29.67 25.04 -20.51
N ASP A 688 -30.27 24.74 -21.67
CA ASP A 688 -30.69 25.74 -22.67
C ASP A 688 -32.14 26.19 -22.43
#